data_AF-A0A957AT25-F1
#
_entry.id   AF-A0A957AT25-F1
#
_cell.length_a   1.000
_cell.length_b   1.000
_cell.length_c   1.000
_cell.angle_alpha   90.00
_cell.angle_beta   90.00
_cell.angle_gamma   90.00
#
_symmetry.space_group_name_H-M   'P 1'
#
loop_
_entity.id
_entity.type
_entity.pdbx_description
1 polymer ?
#
loop_
_entity_poly.entity_id
_entity_poly.type
_entity_poly.pdbx_seq_one_letter_code
_entity_poly.pdbx_strand_id
1 'polypeptide(L)'
;MSGLIGLFGLAATYLTGLLIFRDSRLAAVMMAVNAFVPQYVFSSAVVNNDILVGALSSWCIFFCVRLYMQRSGLWALLLAMLTATLAILAKYTGIVLLPVVAIAVLFYLVRSWKEGWTSFGKALAGVAGITLLAGMPALVWLWRNQVTYGRIFVRYPALDSVLIDEPSLTLFNGRLNPLRAGEFAFITIWGLFGNDNLSLPVWILVLLGIVCLFALLGVGLVVAGRRQPKHLRVLALLGIFFILEAWALTTVKAIGTSEPRGRYLIPIFSTASFLLTLGIYRLAPARWKVVAPSALAAGLLVLSLAIPPFLLGPAYAPPRLEASAELLPGEESIHANFGDFAELVGYSIEPQELHVWDTARVTLVWRVLKHVTNNYTVGVHLLDGAKEPHGVTAHFPGRGNYATSLWQPGDVFRDTYEVALEPSARERLPSLGQIKLSMYCYPAEEYVLITDSDGTSLGDALYLGRMKWLPGTNTPPAQAGSDVLLTLGDELELTSLHVANPTLLPGQDLVIDLTWDVVKAPERDYNVFAHLVDSQGVQVNGNDQPMTGGIYPSGLWEPGDVVTHTHRLSIPADLPTGDYEVVMGVYDPVTGERLAVRDELGNELPDNSFPVVTLDLHPKRVFIPSVRVQKPQNQ
;
A
#
# COMPACT_ATOMS: atom_id res chain seq x y z
N MET A 1 22.21 -11.87 -18.61
CA MET A 1 21.59 -13.17 -18.26
C MET A 1 20.07 -13.12 -18.34
N SER A 2 19.38 -12.20 -17.64
CA SER A 2 17.92 -12.04 -17.69
C SER A 2 17.32 -11.92 -19.09
N GLY A 3 17.95 -11.16 -19.99
CA GLY A 3 17.47 -11.05 -21.38
C GLY A 3 17.42 -12.39 -22.12
N LEU A 4 18.40 -13.28 -21.89
CA LEU A 4 18.39 -14.64 -22.48
C LEU A 4 17.28 -15.51 -21.86
N ILE A 5 17.00 -15.34 -20.58
CA ILE A 5 15.90 -16.04 -19.88
C ILE A 5 14.55 -15.58 -20.44
N GLY A 6 14.38 -14.26 -20.67
CA GLY A 6 13.21 -13.71 -21.35
C GLY A 6 13.04 -14.31 -22.75
N LEU A 7 14.08 -14.29 -23.58
CA LEU A 7 14.04 -14.93 -24.91
C LEU A 7 13.68 -16.42 -24.86
N PHE A 8 14.18 -17.15 -23.86
CA PHE A 8 13.81 -18.54 -23.63
C PHE A 8 12.31 -18.71 -23.32
N GLY A 9 11.71 -17.80 -22.54
CA GLY A 9 10.26 -17.78 -22.30
C GLY A 9 9.43 -17.39 -23.53
N LEU A 10 9.92 -16.46 -24.35
CA LEU A 10 9.27 -16.06 -25.60
C LEU A 10 9.24 -17.20 -26.62
N ALA A 11 10.27 -18.04 -26.66
CA ALA A 11 10.25 -19.26 -27.48
C ALA A 11 9.06 -20.18 -27.12
N ALA A 12 8.79 -20.37 -25.83
CA ALA A 12 7.61 -21.14 -25.39
C ALA A 12 6.29 -20.49 -25.79
N THR A 13 6.22 -19.15 -25.73
CA THR A 13 5.05 -18.37 -26.17
C THR A 13 4.78 -18.59 -27.66
N TYR A 14 5.81 -18.47 -28.50
CA TYR A 14 5.71 -18.74 -29.94
C TYR A 14 5.28 -20.18 -30.25
N LEU A 15 5.92 -21.16 -29.61
CA LEU A 15 5.59 -22.57 -29.82
C LEU A 15 4.15 -22.89 -29.35
N THR A 16 3.69 -22.27 -28.27
CA THR A 16 2.28 -22.36 -27.82
C THR A 16 1.34 -21.78 -28.88
N GLY A 17 1.66 -20.62 -29.44
CA GLY A 17 0.92 -20.02 -30.54
C GLY A 17 0.85 -20.91 -31.78
N LEU A 18 1.97 -21.55 -32.16
CA LEU A 18 2.00 -22.50 -33.28
C LEU A 18 1.10 -23.71 -33.04
N LEU A 19 1.06 -24.23 -31.82
CA LEU A 19 0.18 -25.35 -31.45
C LEU A 19 -1.30 -25.00 -31.60
N ILE A 20 -1.69 -23.80 -31.15
CA ILE A 20 -3.09 -23.39 -31.06
C ILE A 20 -3.61 -22.81 -32.38
N PHE A 21 -2.89 -21.86 -32.99
CA PHE A 21 -3.33 -21.17 -34.20
C PHE A 21 -3.01 -21.95 -35.47
N ARG A 22 -1.98 -22.81 -35.45
CA ARG A 22 -1.42 -23.48 -36.64
C ARG A 22 -1.04 -22.50 -37.76
N ASP A 23 -0.70 -21.27 -37.39
CA ASP A 23 -0.28 -20.18 -38.27
C ASP A 23 0.95 -19.53 -37.64
N SER A 24 2.07 -19.56 -38.36
CA SER A 24 3.34 -19.00 -37.89
C SER A 24 3.30 -17.48 -37.74
N ARG A 25 2.47 -16.78 -38.52
CA ARG A 25 2.30 -15.34 -38.41
C ARG A 25 1.58 -14.98 -37.13
N LEU A 26 0.46 -15.65 -36.82
CA LEU A 26 -0.26 -15.42 -35.56
C LEU A 26 0.54 -15.86 -34.33
N ALA A 27 1.32 -16.94 -34.44
CA ALA A 27 2.24 -17.35 -33.39
C ALA A 27 3.34 -16.28 -33.14
N ALA A 28 3.89 -15.70 -34.20
CA ALA A 28 4.87 -14.61 -34.10
C ALA A 28 4.23 -13.34 -33.50
N VAL A 29 2.99 -13.01 -33.88
CA VAL A 29 2.23 -11.90 -33.31
C VAL A 29 1.97 -12.12 -31.81
N MET A 30 1.55 -13.32 -31.40
CA MET A 30 1.37 -13.66 -29.99
C MET A 30 2.68 -13.52 -29.19
N MET A 31 3.80 -14.00 -29.75
CA MET A 31 5.11 -13.79 -29.14
C MET A 31 5.47 -12.31 -29.06
N ALA A 32 5.19 -11.53 -30.10
CA ALA A 32 5.49 -10.10 -30.15
C ALA A 32 4.65 -9.30 -29.15
N VAL A 33 3.36 -9.63 -28.97
CA VAL A 33 2.53 -9.03 -27.92
C VAL A 33 3.14 -9.24 -26.54
N ASN A 34 3.68 -10.44 -26.25
CA ASN A 34 4.39 -10.72 -25.00
C ASN A 34 5.72 -9.93 -24.91
N ALA A 35 6.54 -10.04 -25.96
CA ALA A 35 7.89 -9.50 -25.99
C ALA A 35 7.95 -7.98 -25.84
N PHE A 36 6.90 -7.28 -26.26
CA PHE A 36 6.85 -5.82 -26.29
C PHE A 36 6.01 -5.21 -25.16
N VAL A 37 5.47 -6.01 -24.23
CA VAL A 37 4.92 -5.43 -22.99
C VAL A 37 6.05 -4.70 -22.26
N PRO A 38 5.91 -3.40 -21.92
CA PRO A 38 7.02 -2.66 -21.33
C PRO A 38 7.56 -3.26 -20.03
N GLN A 39 6.67 -3.75 -19.16
CA GLN A 39 7.06 -4.47 -17.96
C GLN A 39 7.89 -5.73 -18.26
N TYR A 40 7.58 -6.47 -19.33
CA TYR A 40 8.36 -7.65 -19.72
C TYR A 40 9.77 -7.26 -20.16
N VAL A 41 9.89 -6.20 -20.96
CA VAL A 41 11.17 -5.66 -21.43
C VAL A 41 12.02 -5.22 -20.24
N PHE A 42 11.42 -4.45 -19.32
CA PHE A 42 12.09 -3.97 -18.11
C PHE A 42 12.54 -5.14 -17.20
N SER A 43 11.65 -6.09 -16.89
CA SER A 43 11.99 -7.25 -16.07
C SER A 43 13.02 -8.17 -16.74
N SER A 44 13.13 -8.15 -18.06
CA SER A 44 14.18 -8.86 -18.81
C SER A 44 15.52 -8.12 -18.82
N ALA A 45 15.53 -6.80 -18.57
CA ALA A 45 16.73 -5.97 -18.54
C ALA A 45 17.43 -5.96 -17.16
N VAL A 46 16.74 -6.36 -16.09
CA VAL A 46 17.25 -6.35 -14.71
C VAL A 46 17.47 -7.78 -14.19
N VAL A 47 18.43 -7.98 -13.29
CA VAL A 47 18.64 -9.27 -12.60
C VAL A 47 17.56 -9.46 -11.54
N ASN A 48 16.60 -10.35 -11.79
CA ASN A 48 15.51 -10.69 -10.87
C ASN A 48 15.06 -12.15 -11.07
N ASN A 49 14.25 -12.66 -10.15
CA ASN A 49 13.64 -13.99 -10.25
C ASN A 49 12.28 -13.98 -10.97
N ASP A 50 11.65 -12.82 -11.16
CA ASP A 50 10.36 -12.69 -11.84
C ASP A 50 10.40 -13.22 -13.27
N ILE A 51 11.41 -12.82 -14.04
CA ILE A 51 11.53 -13.24 -15.44
C ILE A 51 11.82 -14.73 -15.59
N LEU A 52 12.55 -15.32 -14.64
CA LEU A 52 12.82 -16.76 -14.60
C LEU A 52 11.54 -17.56 -14.38
N VAL A 53 10.72 -17.14 -13.42
CA VAL A 53 9.43 -17.78 -13.13
C VAL A 53 8.49 -17.59 -14.33
N GLY A 54 8.49 -16.42 -14.96
CA GLY A 54 7.76 -16.16 -16.21
C GLY A 54 8.11 -17.10 -17.35
N ALA A 55 9.41 -17.30 -17.58
CA ALA A 55 9.90 -18.21 -18.62
C ALA A 55 9.54 -19.67 -18.33
N LEU A 56 9.76 -20.14 -17.10
CA LEU A 56 9.43 -21.49 -16.68
C LEU A 56 7.91 -21.75 -16.74
N SER A 57 7.09 -20.78 -16.34
CA SER A 57 5.63 -20.84 -16.44
C SER A 57 5.19 -20.94 -17.90
N SER A 58 5.78 -20.15 -18.80
CA SER A 58 5.49 -20.21 -20.24
C SER A 58 5.79 -21.59 -20.83
N TRP A 59 6.89 -22.23 -20.43
CA TRP A 59 7.23 -23.59 -20.83
C TRP A 59 6.30 -24.65 -20.22
N CYS A 60 5.96 -24.52 -18.93
CA CYS A 60 4.99 -25.40 -18.28
C CYS A 60 3.66 -25.39 -19.04
N ILE A 61 3.14 -24.19 -19.33
CA ILE A 61 1.92 -24.00 -20.11
C ILE A 61 2.05 -24.60 -21.51
N PHE A 62 3.17 -24.38 -22.20
CA PHE A 62 3.42 -25.01 -23.51
C PHE A 62 3.29 -26.53 -23.45
N PHE A 63 3.93 -27.20 -22.48
CA PHE A 63 3.87 -28.65 -22.35
C PHE A 63 2.47 -29.15 -21.95
N CYS A 64 1.77 -28.46 -21.06
CA CYS A 64 0.37 -28.74 -20.72
C CYS A 64 -0.55 -28.64 -21.95
N VAL A 65 -0.42 -27.56 -22.73
CA VAL A 65 -1.18 -27.37 -23.98
C VAL A 65 -0.81 -28.44 -25.01
N ARG A 66 0.48 -28.84 -25.08
CA ARG A 66 0.94 -29.87 -26.00
C ARG A 66 0.41 -31.27 -25.65
N LEU A 67 0.32 -31.62 -24.37
CA LEU A 67 -0.33 -32.85 -23.91
C LEU A 67 -1.81 -32.93 -24.33
N TYR A 68 -2.46 -31.78 -24.37
CA TYR A 68 -3.86 -31.65 -24.74
C TYR A 68 -4.08 -31.66 -26.27
N MET A 69 -3.33 -30.83 -27.00
CA MET A 69 -3.49 -30.60 -28.45
C MET A 69 -2.90 -31.74 -29.30
N GLN A 70 -1.76 -32.29 -28.87
CA GLN A 70 -1.06 -33.37 -29.55
C GLN A 70 -1.18 -34.63 -28.69
N ARG A 71 -1.21 -35.83 -29.29
CA ARG A 71 -1.15 -37.10 -28.54
C ARG A 71 0.25 -37.35 -27.97
N SER A 72 0.77 -36.39 -27.21
CA SER A 72 2.09 -36.43 -26.60
C SER A 72 2.10 -37.44 -25.44
N GLY A 73 3.23 -38.13 -25.29
CA GLY A 73 3.45 -39.12 -24.24
C GLY A 73 3.99 -38.52 -22.94
N LEU A 74 4.48 -39.41 -22.07
CA LEU A 74 4.98 -39.10 -20.72
C LEU A 74 6.09 -38.04 -20.67
N TRP A 75 6.90 -37.88 -21.74
CA TRP A 75 7.97 -36.88 -21.76
C TRP A 75 7.47 -35.43 -21.62
N ALA A 76 6.31 -35.11 -22.23
CA ALA A 76 5.75 -33.76 -22.15
C ALA A 76 5.22 -33.50 -20.74
N LEU A 77 4.71 -34.53 -20.07
CA LEU A 77 4.33 -34.45 -18.67
C LEU A 77 5.54 -34.25 -17.75
N LEU A 78 6.63 -34.99 -18.00
CA LEU A 78 7.88 -34.80 -17.27
C LEU A 78 8.38 -33.37 -17.37
N LEU A 79 8.39 -32.79 -18.56
CA LEU A 79 8.86 -31.40 -18.74
C LEU A 79 7.88 -30.37 -18.16
N ALA A 80 6.57 -30.62 -18.20
CA ALA A 80 5.58 -29.78 -17.51
C ALA A 80 5.81 -29.77 -15.98
N MET A 81 5.98 -30.95 -15.38
CA MET A 81 6.26 -31.08 -13.94
C MET A 81 7.62 -30.48 -13.56
N LEU A 82 8.67 -30.73 -14.35
CA LEU A 82 10.01 -30.19 -14.09
C LEU A 82 10.01 -28.67 -14.14
N THR A 83 9.37 -28.07 -15.14
CA THR A 83 9.30 -26.60 -15.26
C THR A 83 8.45 -25.98 -14.15
N ALA A 84 7.37 -26.63 -13.71
CA ALA A 84 6.62 -26.21 -12.53
C ALA A 84 7.45 -26.28 -11.24
N THR A 85 8.18 -27.38 -11.02
CA THR A 85 9.10 -27.53 -9.87
C THR A 85 10.18 -26.45 -9.87
N LEU A 86 10.83 -26.21 -11.00
CA LEU A 86 11.85 -25.18 -11.11
C LEU A 86 11.27 -23.78 -10.88
N ALA A 87 10.02 -23.53 -11.32
CA ALA A 87 9.35 -22.25 -11.09
C ALA A 87 9.10 -22.03 -9.58
N ILE A 88 8.63 -23.06 -8.86
CA ILE A 88 8.44 -23.02 -7.40
C ILE A 88 9.75 -22.74 -6.67
N LEU A 89 10.84 -23.40 -7.08
CA LEU A 89 12.16 -23.19 -6.50
C LEU A 89 12.73 -21.80 -6.80
N ALA A 90 12.40 -21.20 -7.95
CA ALA A 90 12.79 -19.84 -8.30
C ALA A 90 11.98 -18.78 -7.52
N LYS A 91 10.68 -19.04 -7.30
CA LYS A 91 9.78 -18.17 -6.54
C LYS A 91 8.52 -18.92 -6.11
N TYR A 92 8.07 -18.65 -4.89
CA TYR A 92 6.88 -19.28 -4.30
C TYR A 92 5.59 -19.11 -5.13
N THR A 93 5.48 -18.04 -5.92
CA THR A 93 4.33 -17.80 -6.82
C THR A 93 4.18 -18.91 -7.87
N GLY A 94 5.25 -19.64 -8.21
CA GLY A 94 5.20 -20.80 -9.11
C GLY A 94 4.30 -21.94 -8.62
N ILE A 95 3.88 -21.95 -7.35
CA ILE A 95 2.96 -22.96 -6.80
C ILE A 95 1.62 -23.02 -7.56
N VAL A 96 1.23 -21.91 -8.19
CA VAL A 96 0.02 -21.79 -9.01
C VAL A 96 0.04 -22.71 -10.24
N LEU A 97 1.20 -23.20 -10.65
CA LEU A 97 1.31 -24.17 -11.75
C LEU A 97 0.84 -25.58 -11.35
N LEU A 98 0.82 -25.94 -10.06
CA LEU A 98 0.46 -27.29 -9.63
C LEU A 98 -0.96 -27.71 -10.04
N PRO A 99 -2.02 -26.89 -9.81
CA PRO A 99 -3.36 -27.24 -10.28
C PRO A 99 -3.44 -27.34 -11.82
N VAL A 100 -2.70 -26.51 -12.55
CA VAL A 100 -2.68 -26.53 -14.03
C VAL A 100 -2.06 -27.84 -14.54
N VAL A 101 -0.95 -28.26 -13.94
CA VAL A 101 -0.32 -29.56 -14.23
C VAL A 101 -1.24 -30.71 -13.84
N ALA A 102 -1.93 -30.63 -12.69
CA ALA A 102 -2.89 -31.64 -12.26
C ALA A 102 -4.06 -31.80 -13.26
N ILE A 103 -4.59 -30.71 -13.80
CA ILE A 103 -5.61 -30.76 -14.86
C ILE A 103 -5.06 -31.43 -16.12
N ALA A 104 -3.82 -31.14 -16.51
CA ALA A 104 -3.18 -31.79 -17.65
C ALA A 104 -2.95 -33.30 -17.42
N VAL A 105 -2.58 -33.70 -16.20
CA VAL A 105 -2.49 -35.12 -15.77
C VAL A 105 -3.84 -35.80 -15.86
N LEU A 106 -4.90 -35.20 -15.31
CA LEU A 106 -6.24 -35.74 -15.37
C LEU A 106 -6.69 -35.96 -16.82
N PHE A 107 -6.42 -35.01 -17.71
CA PHE A 107 -6.72 -35.16 -19.13
C PHE A 107 -5.95 -36.33 -19.75
N TYR A 108 -4.66 -36.46 -19.46
CA TYR A 108 -3.82 -37.55 -19.94
C TYR A 108 -4.34 -38.92 -19.46
N LEU A 109 -4.65 -39.04 -18.17
CA LEU A 109 -5.17 -40.26 -17.56
C LEU A 109 -6.56 -40.64 -18.12
N VAL A 110 -7.48 -39.69 -18.25
CA VAL A 110 -8.81 -39.93 -18.85
C VAL A 110 -8.68 -40.38 -20.30
N ARG A 111 -7.73 -39.84 -21.06
CA ARG A 111 -7.45 -40.30 -22.43
C ARG A 111 -6.94 -41.74 -22.45
N SER A 112 -5.96 -42.06 -21.61
CA SER A 112 -5.40 -43.42 -21.53
C SER A 112 -6.41 -44.45 -21.02
N TRP A 113 -7.33 -44.03 -20.14
CA TRP A 113 -8.45 -44.88 -19.71
C TRP A 113 -9.39 -45.26 -20.84
N LYS A 114 -9.70 -44.30 -21.73
CA LYS A 114 -10.49 -44.56 -22.94
C LYS A 114 -9.79 -45.48 -23.95
N GLU A 115 -8.47 -45.61 -23.86
CA GLU A 115 -7.66 -46.53 -24.70
C GLU A 115 -7.58 -47.95 -24.10
N GLY A 116 -8.01 -48.14 -22.85
CA GLY A 116 -8.08 -49.44 -22.17
C GLY A 116 -7.34 -49.50 -20.84
N TRP A 117 -7.66 -50.51 -20.02
CA TRP A 117 -7.11 -50.67 -18.66
C TRP A 117 -5.59 -50.84 -18.61
N THR A 118 -4.98 -51.50 -19.60
CA THR A 118 -3.52 -51.67 -19.68
C THR A 118 -2.81 -50.35 -19.98
N SER A 119 -3.35 -49.55 -20.91
CA SER A 119 -2.86 -48.21 -21.23
C SER A 119 -3.00 -47.27 -20.04
N PHE A 120 -4.13 -47.35 -19.32
CA PHE A 120 -4.35 -46.61 -18.08
C PHE A 120 -3.34 -46.97 -16.98
N GLY A 121 -3.11 -48.26 -16.73
CA GLY A 121 -2.14 -48.71 -15.73
C GLY A 121 -0.71 -48.21 -16.02
N LYS A 122 -0.28 -48.28 -17.28
CA LYS A 122 1.02 -47.73 -17.71
C LYS A 122 1.08 -46.21 -17.54
N ALA A 123 0.01 -45.51 -17.88
CA ALA A 123 -0.09 -44.06 -17.71
C ALA A 123 -0.01 -43.67 -16.23
N LEU A 124 -0.74 -44.37 -15.36
CA LEU A 124 -0.74 -44.13 -13.92
C LEU A 124 0.63 -44.36 -13.29
N ALA A 125 1.28 -45.49 -13.61
CA ALA A 125 2.63 -45.78 -13.15
C ALA A 125 3.64 -44.73 -13.64
N GLY A 126 3.52 -44.31 -14.91
CA GLY A 126 4.35 -43.25 -15.49
C GLY A 126 4.16 -41.89 -14.78
N VAL A 127 2.91 -41.49 -14.53
CA VAL A 127 2.60 -40.26 -13.77
C VAL A 127 3.20 -40.34 -12.37
N ALA A 128 3.02 -41.45 -11.65
CA ALA A 128 3.57 -41.63 -10.31
C ALA A 128 5.11 -41.53 -10.29
N GLY A 129 5.78 -42.20 -11.24
CA GLY A 129 7.24 -42.14 -11.39
C GLY A 129 7.74 -40.73 -11.71
N ILE A 130 7.04 -40.00 -12.58
CA ILE A 130 7.40 -38.61 -12.91
C ILE A 130 7.15 -37.68 -11.73
N THR A 131 6.04 -37.80 -11.01
CA THR A 131 5.75 -36.97 -9.83
C THR A 131 6.85 -37.14 -8.78
N LEU A 132 7.31 -38.38 -8.55
CA LEU A 132 8.45 -38.65 -7.67
C LEU A 132 9.73 -38.01 -8.21
N LEU A 133 10.07 -38.22 -9.49
CA LEU A 133 11.33 -37.71 -10.05
C LEU A 133 11.38 -36.17 -10.11
N ALA A 134 10.32 -35.54 -10.61
CA ALA A 134 10.27 -34.11 -10.89
C ALA A 134 9.79 -33.30 -9.68
N GLY A 135 8.95 -33.85 -8.81
CA GLY A 135 8.43 -33.15 -7.63
C GLY A 135 9.33 -33.24 -6.40
N MET A 136 10.14 -34.30 -6.28
CA MET A 136 10.96 -34.54 -5.09
C MET A 136 11.93 -33.40 -4.75
N PRO A 137 12.61 -32.72 -5.71
CA PRO A 137 13.46 -31.58 -5.36
C PRO A 137 12.73 -30.45 -4.63
N ALA A 138 11.52 -30.09 -5.08
CA ALA A 138 10.70 -29.09 -4.38
C ALA A 138 10.24 -29.61 -3.02
N LEU A 139 9.80 -30.87 -2.92
CA LEU A 139 9.37 -31.46 -1.66
C LEU A 139 10.51 -31.52 -0.62
N VAL A 140 11.72 -31.90 -1.03
CA VAL A 140 12.91 -31.92 -0.15
C VAL A 140 13.23 -30.51 0.32
N TRP A 141 13.15 -29.53 -0.56
CA TRP A 141 13.43 -28.14 -0.19
C TRP A 141 12.38 -27.59 0.80
N LEU A 142 11.09 -27.85 0.55
CA LEU A 142 10.00 -27.45 1.46
C LEU A 142 10.09 -28.19 2.80
N TRP A 143 10.43 -29.49 2.79
CA TRP A 143 10.64 -30.27 4.00
C TRP A 143 11.84 -29.74 4.80
N ARG A 144 12.96 -29.42 4.14
CA ARG A 144 14.11 -28.76 4.77
C ARG A 144 13.67 -27.45 5.42
N ASN A 145 12.86 -26.63 4.75
CA ASN A 145 12.36 -25.39 5.35
C ASN A 145 11.63 -25.66 6.67
N GLN A 146 10.71 -26.63 6.64
CA GLN A 146 9.93 -27.01 7.82
C GLN A 146 10.82 -27.50 8.96
N VAL A 147 11.79 -28.37 8.66
CA VAL A 147 12.69 -28.94 9.68
C VAL A 147 13.65 -27.89 10.25
N THR A 148 14.20 -27.01 9.40
CA THR A 148 15.22 -26.03 9.82
C THR A 148 14.63 -24.79 10.47
N TYR A 149 13.49 -24.29 9.98
CA TYR A 149 12.91 -23.01 10.38
C TYR A 149 11.54 -23.14 11.06
N GLY A 150 11.01 -24.37 11.20
CA GLY A 150 9.66 -24.62 11.71
C GLY A 150 8.54 -24.17 10.78
N ARG A 151 8.88 -23.80 9.54
CA ARG A 151 8.01 -23.09 8.59
C ARG A 151 8.26 -23.54 7.16
N ILE A 152 7.21 -23.69 6.35
CA ILE A 152 7.34 -24.08 4.93
C ILE A 152 7.79 -22.86 4.11
N PHE A 153 7.18 -21.70 4.36
CA PHE A 153 7.46 -20.45 3.66
C PHE A 153 8.24 -19.44 4.53
N VAL A 154 9.56 -19.67 4.67
CA VAL A 154 10.45 -18.88 5.55
C VAL A 154 10.31 -17.36 5.39
N ARG A 155 10.26 -16.84 4.15
CA ARG A 155 10.19 -15.39 3.88
C ARG A 155 8.81 -14.78 4.11
N TYR A 156 7.77 -15.60 4.15
CA TYR A 156 6.39 -15.16 4.25
C TYR A 156 5.69 -16.03 5.30
N PRO A 157 5.98 -15.82 6.59
CA PRO A 157 5.57 -16.72 7.65
C PRO A 157 4.04 -16.81 7.78
N ALA A 158 3.31 -15.79 7.32
CA ALA A 158 1.86 -15.78 7.27
C ALA A 158 1.25 -16.54 6.07
N LEU A 159 2.05 -16.98 5.06
CA LEU A 159 1.59 -18.00 4.09
C LEU A 159 1.32 -19.33 4.78
N ASP A 160 2.14 -19.71 5.76
CA ASP A 160 1.95 -20.95 6.51
C ASP A 160 0.60 -20.92 7.24
N SER A 161 0.29 -19.84 7.95
CA SER A 161 -0.99 -19.70 8.65
C SER A 161 -2.19 -19.64 7.71
N VAL A 162 -2.08 -18.95 6.57
CA VAL A 162 -3.17 -18.86 5.58
C VAL A 162 -3.45 -20.21 4.90
N LEU A 163 -2.41 -20.98 4.56
CA LEU A 163 -2.56 -22.24 3.82
C LEU A 163 -2.85 -23.44 4.73
N ILE A 164 -2.40 -23.39 5.98
CA ILE A 164 -2.47 -24.54 6.92
C ILE A 164 -3.59 -24.34 7.95
N ASP A 165 -3.71 -23.14 8.54
CA ASP A 165 -4.57 -22.93 9.72
C ASP A 165 -5.97 -22.39 9.34
N GLU A 166 -6.09 -21.57 8.29
CA GLU A 166 -7.38 -20.95 7.89
C GLU A 166 -7.67 -20.94 6.37
N PRO A 167 -7.84 -22.11 5.72
CA PRO A 167 -8.09 -22.17 4.27
C PRO A 167 -9.44 -21.59 3.82
N SER A 168 -10.39 -21.36 4.74
CA SER A 168 -11.74 -20.85 4.44
C SER A 168 -11.89 -19.33 4.52
N LEU A 169 -10.95 -18.61 5.17
CA LEU A 169 -11.12 -17.20 5.56
C LEU A 169 -10.49 -16.17 4.61
N THR A 170 -9.80 -16.61 3.54
CA THR A 170 -9.02 -15.73 2.66
C THR A 170 -9.71 -15.28 1.36
N LEU A 171 -10.81 -15.89 0.94
CA LEU A 171 -11.44 -15.51 -0.34
C LEU A 171 -12.51 -14.41 -0.21
N PHE A 172 -13.10 -14.20 0.98
CA PHE A 172 -14.34 -13.40 1.12
C PHE A 172 -14.42 -12.48 2.34
N ASN A 173 -13.46 -12.50 3.26
CA ASN A 173 -13.46 -11.53 4.36
C ASN A 173 -13.01 -10.16 3.84
N GLY A 174 -13.90 -9.15 3.92
CA GLY A 174 -13.79 -7.81 3.32
C GLY A 174 -12.53 -6.98 3.62
N ARG A 175 -11.52 -7.54 4.32
CA ARG A 175 -10.14 -7.04 4.35
C ARG A 175 -9.44 -7.15 2.98
N LEU A 176 -9.86 -8.10 2.13
CA LEU A 176 -9.37 -8.26 0.77
C LEU A 176 -10.41 -7.72 -0.20
N ASN A 177 -10.13 -6.56 -0.78
CA ASN A 177 -10.89 -6.06 -1.92
C ASN A 177 -10.19 -6.53 -3.21
N PRO A 178 -10.64 -7.64 -3.84
CA PRO A 178 -10.02 -8.18 -5.04
C PRO A 178 -10.09 -7.20 -6.21
N LEU A 179 -11.06 -6.29 -6.24
CA LEU A 179 -11.18 -5.25 -7.26
C LEU A 179 -10.05 -4.22 -7.11
N ARG A 180 -9.79 -3.73 -5.89
CA ARG A 180 -8.65 -2.81 -5.64
C ARG A 180 -7.29 -3.47 -5.82
N ALA A 181 -7.13 -4.71 -5.35
CA ALA A 181 -5.91 -5.48 -5.60
C ALA A 181 -5.68 -5.71 -7.11
N GLY A 182 -6.77 -5.99 -7.85
CA GLY A 182 -6.74 -6.11 -9.30
C GLY A 182 -6.43 -4.80 -10.01
N GLU A 183 -6.92 -3.66 -9.51
CA GLU A 183 -6.65 -2.32 -10.06
C GLU A 183 -5.17 -1.98 -9.97
N PHE A 184 -4.56 -2.08 -8.78
CA PHE A 184 -3.14 -1.79 -8.61
C PHE A 184 -2.26 -2.76 -9.41
N ALA A 185 -2.59 -4.06 -9.41
CA ALA A 185 -1.89 -5.05 -10.23
C ALA A 185 -2.03 -4.74 -11.73
N PHE A 186 -3.20 -4.27 -12.17
CA PHE A 186 -3.44 -3.88 -13.57
C PHE A 186 -2.64 -2.63 -13.96
N ILE A 187 -2.58 -1.61 -13.11
CA ILE A 187 -1.77 -0.41 -13.36
C ILE A 187 -0.30 -0.79 -13.57
N THR A 188 0.20 -1.71 -12.74
CA THR A 188 1.63 -2.01 -12.61
C THR A 188 2.10 -3.17 -13.50
N ILE A 189 1.19 -3.99 -14.07
CA ILE A 189 1.57 -5.08 -15.01
C ILE A 189 2.09 -4.55 -16.35
N TRP A 190 1.70 -3.33 -16.74
CA TRP A 190 2.08 -2.73 -18.01
C TRP A 190 3.42 -2.01 -17.95
N GLY A 191 3.71 -1.35 -16.84
CA GLY A 191 4.96 -0.64 -16.63
C GLY A 191 5.00 0.05 -15.28
N LEU A 192 5.78 -0.51 -14.36
CA LEU A 192 6.22 0.11 -13.12
C LEU A 192 7.74 -0.02 -13.04
N PHE A 193 8.44 1.10 -13.16
CA PHE A 193 9.87 1.19 -13.40
C PHE A 193 10.62 1.72 -12.18
N GLY A 194 11.96 1.58 -12.22
CA GLY A 194 12.82 2.01 -11.13
C GLY A 194 12.71 1.12 -9.91
N ASN A 195 12.66 1.73 -8.72
CA ASN A 195 12.32 1.05 -7.47
C ASN A 195 10.82 1.19 -7.19
N ASP A 196 10.01 0.88 -8.20
CA ASP A 196 8.55 0.95 -8.16
C ASP A 196 7.99 2.38 -7.97
N ASN A 197 8.69 3.39 -8.48
CA ASN A 197 8.39 4.81 -8.29
C ASN A 197 7.88 5.53 -9.56
N LEU A 198 7.93 4.88 -10.73
CA LEU A 198 7.49 5.47 -12.00
C LEU A 198 6.53 4.54 -12.73
N SER A 199 5.27 4.96 -12.85
CA SER A 199 4.24 4.25 -13.61
C SER A 199 4.00 4.89 -14.98
N LEU A 200 3.28 4.16 -15.84
CA LEU A 200 2.80 4.73 -17.10
C LEU A 200 1.75 5.83 -16.85
N PRO A 201 1.70 6.88 -17.68
CA PRO A 201 0.63 7.88 -17.66
C PRO A 201 -0.77 7.26 -17.70
N VAL A 202 -1.69 7.80 -16.91
CA VAL A 202 -3.05 7.27 -16.74
C VAL A 202 -3.78 7.05 -18.08
N TRP A 203 -3.64 7.98 -19.03
CA TRP A 203 -4.30 7.85 -20.33
C TRP A 203 -3.80 6.63 -21.15
N ILE A 204 -2.54 6.22 -20.99
CA ILE A 204 -1.99 5.01 -21.61
C ILE A 204 -2.62 3.77 -20.97
N LEU A 205 -2.73 3.77 -19.64
CA LEU A 205 -3.35 2.67 -18.89
C LEU A 205 -4.83 2.50 -19.25
N VAL A 206 -5.57 3.60 -19.41
CA VAL A 206 -6.96 3.58 -19.89
C VAL A 206 -7.04 2.98 -21.29
N LEU A 207 -6.17 3.40 -22.22
CA LEU A 207 -6.12 2.84 -23.57
C LEU A 207 -5.85 1.32 -23.57
N LEU A 208 -4.89 0.86 -22.77
CA LEU A 208 -4.59 -0.56 -22.61
C LEU A 208 -5.75 -1.34 -21.98
N GLY A 209 -6.46 -0.72 -21.03
CA GLY A 209 -7.69 -1.26 -20.44
C GLY A 209 -8.78 -1.48 -21.48
N ILE A 210 -9.00 -0.49 -22.35
CA ILE A 210 -9.96 -0.60 -23.46
C ILE A 210 -9.58 -1.75 -24.40
N VAL A 211 -8.29 -1.88 -24.76
CA VAL A 211 -7.80 -3.00 -25.58
C VAL A 211 -8.10 -4.36 -24.91
N CYS A 212 -7.85 -4.49 -23.61
CA CYS A 212 -8.18 -5.70 -22.86
C CYS A 212 -9.68 -6.01 -22.89
N LEU A 213 -10.55 -5.01 -22.70
CA LEU A 213 -12.00 -5.20 -22.76
C LEU A 213 -12.46 -5.69 -24.15
N PHE A 214 -11.93 -5.11 -25.23
CA PHE A 214 -12.19 -5.61 -26.58
C PHE A 214 -11.70 -7.04 -26.78
N ALA A 215 -10.49 -7.37 -26.33
CA ALA A 215 -9.99 -8.74 -26.42
C ALA A 215 -10.89 -9.73 -25.67
N LEU A 216 -11.34 -9.38 -24.46
CA LEU A 216 -12.26 -10.20 -23.66
C LEU A 216 -13.60 -10.41 -24.38
N LEU A 217 -14.16 -9.37 -25.00
CA LEU A 217 -15.36 -9.49 -25.84
C LEU A 217 -15.16 -10.51 -26.98
N GLY A 218 -14.01 -10.43 -27.66
CA GLY A 218 -13.64 -11.39 -28.71
C GLY A 218 -13.53 -12.82 -28.20
N VAL A 219 -12.89 -13.04 -27.04
CA VAL A 219 -12.81 -14.36 -26.38
C VAL A 219 -14.21 -14.86 -26.02
N GLY A 220 -15.09 -14.00 -25.48
CA GLY A 220 -16.48 -14.32 -25.19
C GLY A 220 -17.25 -14.83 -26.42
N LEU A 221 -17.03 -14.21 -27.59
CA LEU A 221 -17.62 -14.68 -28.85
C LEU A 221 -17.07 -16.03 -29.33
N VAL A 222 -15.80 -16.36 -29.03
CA VAL A 222 -15.25 -17.71 -29.27
C VAL A 222 -15.97 -18.73 -28.40
N VAL A 223 -16.15 -18.41 -27.12
CA VAL A 223 -16.84 -19.28 -26.14
C VAL A 223 -18.30 -19.49 -26.52
N ALA A 224 -19.03 -18.42 -26.83
CA ALA A 224 -20.43 -18.46 -27.21
C ALA A 224 -20.66 -19.22 -28.53
N GLY A 225 -19.74 -19.09 -29.49
CA GLY A 225 -19.87 -19.74 -30.79
C GLY A 225 -19.80 -21.26 -30.75
N ARG A 226 -19.20 -21.87 -29.71
CA ARG A 226 -19.02 -23.33 -29.50
C ARG A 226 -18.46 -24.15 -30.69
N ARG A 227 -17.97 -23.51 -31.76
CA ARG A 227 -17.61 -24.18 -33.03
C ARG A 227 -16.32 -25.01 -32.96
N GLN A 228 -15.47 -24.81 -31.96
CA GLN A 228 -14.16 -25.47 -31.84
C GLN A 228 -13.91 -26.00 -30.42
N PRO A 229 -14.40 -27.21 -30.08
CA PRO A 229 -14.35 -27.74 -28.71
C PRO A 229 -12.94 -27.92 -28.16
N LYS A 230 -11.94 -28.13 -29.02
CA LYS A 230 -10.53 -28.20 -28.60
C LYS A 230 -10.00 -26.83 -28.15
N HIS A 231 -10.36 -25.76 -28.84
CA HIS A 231 -9.93 -24.40 -28.50
C HIS A 231 -10.61 -23.93 -27.20
N LEU A 232 -11.87 -24.33 -26.98
CA LEU A 232 -12.60 -24.03 -25.73
C LEU A 232 -11.96 -24.66 -24.50
N ARG A 233 -11.43 -25.89 -24.60
CA ARG A 233 -10.76 -26.54 -23.46
C ARG A 233 -9.37 -25.94 -23.19
N VAL A 234 -8.64 -25.54 -24.24
CA VAL A 234 -7.39 -24.78 -24.08
C VAL A 234 -7.69 -23.43 -23.42
N LEU A 235 -8.72 -22.73 -23.87
CA LEU A 235 -9.20 -21.49 -23.25
C LEU A 235 -9.59 -21.70 -21.78
N ALA A 236 -10.28 -22.79 -21.45
CA ALA A 236 -10.64 -23.11 -20.08
C ALA A 236 -9.39 -23.36 -19.21
N LEU A 237 -8.42 -24.15 -19.68
CA LEU A 237 -7.16 -24.40 -18.96
C LEU A 237 -6.40 -23.09 -18.68
N LEU A 238 -6.27 -22.26 -19.72
CA LEU A 238 -5.58 -20.97 -19.64
C LEU A 238 -6.34 -19.96 -18.78
N GLY A 239 -7.67 -19.95 -18.83
CA GLY A 239 -8.52 -19.14 -17.96
C GLY A 239 -8.42 -19.55 -16.50
N ILE A 240 -8.38 -20.85 -16.21
CA ILE A 240 -8.14 -21.37 -14.85
C ILE A 240 -6.76 -20.91 -14.35
N PHE A 241 -5.71 -21.04 -15.16
CA PHE A 241 -4.39 -20.55 -14.78
C PHE A 241 -4.39 -19.05 -14.48
N PHE A 242 -5.04 -18.24 -15.32
CA PHE A 242 -5.18 -16.79 -15.10
C PHE A 242 -5.90 -16.47 -13.78
N ILE A 243 -7.01 -17.17 -13.50
CA ILE A 243 -7.79 -16.99 -12.26
C ILE A 243 -6.97 -17.38 -11.03
N LEU A 244 -6.24 -18.50 -11.09
CA LEU A 244 -5.41 -18.95 -9.98
C LEU A 244 -4.25 -17.98 -9.70
N GLU A 245 -3.67 -17.38 -10.72
CA GLU A 245 -2.64 -16.34 -10.55
C GLU A 245 -3.23 -15.05 -9.96
N ALA A 246 -4.39 -14.61 -10.46
CA ALA A 246 -5.11 -13.48 -9.88
C ALA A 246 -5.48 -13.74 -8.40
N TRP A 247 -5.85 -14.97 -8.06
CA TRP A 247 -6.10 -15.39 -6.68
C TRP A 247 -4.81 -15.36 -5.84
N ALA A 248 -3.71 -15.92 -6.35
CA ALA A 248 -2.43 -15.92 -5.63
C ALA A 248 -1.94 -14.51 -5.29
N LEU A 249 -2.19 -13.51 -6.17
CA LEU A 249 -1.94 -12.10 -5.86
C LEU A 249 -2.71 -11.61 -4.63
N THR A 250 -4.00 -11.93 -4.56
CA THR A 250 -4.85 -11.51 -3.42
C THR A 250 -4.37 -12.14 -2.12
N THR A 251 -3.92 -13.40 -2.18
CA THR A 251 -3.29 -14.09 -1.05
C THR A 251 -2.01 -13.37 -0.62
N VAL A 252 -1.12 -13.01 -1.56
CA VAL A 252 0.11 -12.24 -1.25
C VAL A 252 -0.20 -10.91 -0.54
N LYS A 253 -1.25 -10.18 -0.97
CA LYS A 253 -1.73 -8.96 -0.27
C LYS A 253 -2.21 -9.29 1.15
N ALA A 254 -2.97 -10.37 1.31
CA ALA A 254 -3.54 -10.80 2.60
C ALA A 254 -2.48 -11.04 3.68
N ILE A 255 -1.28 -11.41 3.26
CA ILE A 255 -0.15 -11.83 4.11
C ILE A 255 0.66 -10.63 4.62
N GLY A 256 0.13 -9.41 4.48
CA GLY A 256 0.73 -8.19 5.02
C GLY A 256 1.91 -7.67 4.20
N THR A 257 2.08 -8.16 2.97
CA THR A 257 2.97 -7.50 2.01
C THR A 257 2.24 -6.30 1.41
N SER A 258 2.99 -5.26 1.03
CA SER A 258 2.49 -4.07 0.32
C SER A 258 1.59 -4.43 -0.88
N GLU A 259 0.88 -3.44 -1.44
CA GLU A 259 -0.08 -3.68 -2.52
C GLU A 259 0.48 -4.61 -3.63
N PRO A 260 -0.31 -5.62 -4.07
CA PRO A 260 0.20 -6.70 -4.90
C PRO A 260 0.60 -6.15 -6.28
N ARG A 261 1.90 -6.14 -6.53
CA ARG A 261 2.50 -5.59 -7.75
C ARG A 261 2.20 -6.48 -8.95
N GLY A 262 1.92 -5.85 -10.09
CA GLY A 262 1.66 -6.50 -11.37
C GLY A 262 2.83 -7.34 -11.89
N ARG A 263 4.07 -7.11 -11.44
CA ARG A 263 5.21 -7.99 -11.74
C ARG A 263 5.00 -9.44 -11.30
N TYR A 264 4.18 -9.67 -10.27
CA TYR A 264 3.82 -11.03 -9.85
C TYR A 264 2.95 -11.76 -10.86
N LEU A 265 2.36 -11.06 -11.84
CA LEU A 265 1.62 -11.63 -12.97
C LEU A 265 2.51 -11.92 -14.18
N ILE A 266 3.83 -11.72 -14.12
CA ILE A 266 4.74 -12.13 -15.21
C ILE A 266 4.55 -13.62 -15.65
N PRO A 267 4.25 -14.58 -14.76
CA PRO A 267 3.89 -15.96 -15.14
C PRO A 267 2.75 -16.09 -16.15
N ILE A 268 1.78 -15.16 -16.17
CA ILE A 268 0.64 -15.23 -17.09
C ILE A 268 0.90 -14.59 -18.45
N PHE A 269 2.06 -13.98 -18.72
CA PHE A 269 2.23 -13.16 -19.93
C PHE A 269 2.04 -13.93 -21.23
N SER A 270 2.49 -15.20 -21.30
CA SER A 270 2.21 -16.08 -22.45
C SER A 270 0.70 -16.30 -22.64
N THR A 271 -0.01 -16.56 -21.54
CA THR A 271 -1.47 -16.76 -21.53
C THR A 271 -2.25 -15.50 -21.87
N ALA A 272 -1.87 -14.36 -21.27
CA ALA A 272 -2.46 -13.05 -21.54
C ALA A 272 -2.27 -12.66 -23.01
N SER A 273 -1.07 -12.88 -23.56
CA SER A 273 -0.77 -12.60 -24.97
C SER A 273 -1.58 -13.48 -25.91
N PHE A 274 -1.85 -14.74 -25.55
CA PHE A 274 -2.77 -15.61 -26.28
C PHE A 274 -4.20 -15.03 -26.28
N LEU A 275 -4.72 -14.66 -25.10
CA LEU A 275 -6.09 -14.13 -24.97
C LEU A 275 -6.26 -12.81 -25.73
N LEU A 276 -5.29 -11.90 -25.63
CA LEU A 276 -5.24 -10.64 -26.38
C LEU A 276 -5.24 -10.90 -27.89
N THR A 277 -4.33 -11.76 -28.36
CA THR A 277 -4.20 -12.09 -29.79
C THR A 277 -5.46 -12.75 -30.33
N LEU A 278 -6.00 -13.75 -29.63
CA LEU A 278 -7.20 -14.48 -30.05
C LEU A 278 -8.44 -13.58 -30.05
N GLY A 279 -8.61 -12.78 -29.00
CA GLY A 279 -9.75 -11.87 -28.86
C GLY A 279 -9.82 -10.86 -29.99
N ILE A 280 -8.70 -10.17 -30.24
CA ILE A 280 -8.59 -9.18 -31.33
C ILE A 280 -8.74 -9.87 -32.70
N TYR A 281 -8.09 -11.01 -32.92
CA TYR A 281 -8.25 -11.82 -34.13
C TYR A 281 -9.73 -12.17 -34.40
N ARG A 282 -10.50 -12.49 -33.35
CA ARG A 282 -11.90 -12.90 -33.47
C ARG A 282 -12.83 -11.75 -33.85
N LEU A 283 -12.56 -10.55 -33.36
CA LEU A 283 -13.32 -9.33 -33.66
C LEU A 283 -12.94 -8.72 -35.00
N ALA A 284 -11.69 -8.92 -35.43
CA ALA A 284 -11.19 -8.34 -36.67
C ALA A 284 -11.95 -8.87 -37.92
N PRO A 285 -12.30 -7.98 -38.87
CA PRO A 285 -12.81 -8.37 -40.19
C PRO A 285 -11.83 -9.31 -40.91
N ALA A 286 -12.33 -10.13 -41.85
CA ALA A 286 -11.53 -11.15 -42.54
C ALA A 286 -10.19 -10.63 -43.12
N ARG A 287 -10.20 -9.42 -43.70
CA ARG A 287 -9.01 -8.76 -44.24
C ARG A 287 -7.96 -8.31 -43.20
N TRP A 288 -8.34 -8.18 -41.92
CA TRP A 288 -7.51 -7.58 -40.86
C TRP A 288 -7.16 -8.56 -39.75
N LYS A 289 -7.46 -9.84 -39.93
CA LYS A 289 -7.29 -10.88 -38.91
C LYS A 289 -5.89 -10.96 -38.31
N VAL A 290 -4.85 -10.84 -39.13
CA VAL A 290 -3.46 -10.80 -38.66
C VAL A 290 -3.01 -9.36 -38.39
N VAL A 291 -3.50 -8.41 -39.18
CA VAL A 291 -3.11 -6.99 -39.10
C VAL A 291 -3.51 -6.37 -37.75
N ALA A 292 -4.73 -6.60 -37.28
CA ALA A 292 -5.23 -6.02 -36.03
C ALA A 292 -4.41 -6.43 -34.80
N PRO A 293 -4.15 -7.72 -34.52
CA PRO A 293 -3.27 -8.08 -33.40
C PRO A 293 -1.79 -7.70 -33.65
N SER A 294 -1.35 -7.61 -34.91
CA SER A 294 -0.01 -7.06 -35.22
C SER A 294 0.10 -5.58 -34.87
N ALA A 295 -0.98 -4.81 -35.04
CA ALA A 295 -1.02 -3.40 -34.66
C ALA A 295 -0.90 -3.22 -33.14
N LEU A 296 -1.49 -4.12 -32.33
CA LEU A 296 -1.27 -4.14 -30.88
C LEU A 296 0.21 -4.36 -30.56
N ALA A 297 0.84 -5.40 -31.15
CA ALA A 297 2.26 -5.67 -30.94
C ALA A 297 3.14 -4.48 -31.34
N ALA A 298 2.86 -3.84 -32.49
CA ALA A 298 3.57 -2.65 -32.92
C ALA A 298 3.37 -1.46 -31.97
N GLY A 299 2.16 -1.23 -31.46
CA GLY A 299 1.89 -0.19 -30.47
C GLY A 299 2.63 -0.42 -29.15
N LEU A 300 2.68 -1.67 -28.67
CA LEU A 300 3.46 -2.06 -27.49
C LEU A 300 4.97 -1.88 -27.71
N LEU A 301 5.47 -2.15 -28.92
CA LEU A 301 6.87 -1.89 -29.27
C LEU A 301 7.18 -0.40 -29.25
N VAL A 302 6.34 0.42 -29.89
CA VAL A 302 6.49 1.89 -29.89
C VAL A 302 6.46 2.42 -28.46
N LEU A 303 5.52 1.95 -27.63
CA LEU A 303 5.45 2.32 -26.22
C LEU A 303 6.74 1.94 -25.46
N SER A 304 7.21 0.71 -25.62
CA SER A 304 8.45 0.22 -25.00
C SER A 304 9.69 1.01 -25.43
N LEU A 305 9.77 1.44 -26.69
CA LEU A 305 10.86 2.28 -27.21
C LEU A 305 10.74 3.74 -26.77
N ALA A 306 9.53 4.24 -26.53
CA ALA A 306 9.27 5.60 -26.07
C ALA A 306 9.58 5.79 -24.57
N ILE A 307 9.45 4.74 -23.75
CA ILE A 307 9.67 4.84 -22.30
C ILE A 307 11.06 5.36 -21.92
N PRO A 308 12.19 4.82 -22.45
CA PRO A 308 13.50 5.32 -22.05
C PRO A 308 13.72 6.82 -22.32
N PRO A 309 13.47 7.38 -23.52
CA PRO A 309 13.72 8.81 -23.77
C PRO A 309 12.64 9.75 -23.22
N PHE A 310 11.38 9.33 -23.10
CA PHE A 310 10.29 10.25 -22.72
C PHE A 310 9.79 10.09 -21.28
N LEU A 311 10.04 8.95 -20.64
CA LEU A 311 9.63 8.71 -19.26
C LEU A 311 10.85 8.59 -18.34
N LEU A 312 11.76 7.65 -18.61
CA LEU A 312 12.89 7.37 -17.71
C LEU A 312 13.95 8.48 -17.76
N GLY A 313 14.35 8.90 -18.96
CA GLY A 313 15.40 9.91 -19.15
C GLY A 313 15.10 11.21 -18.41
N PRO A 314 13.92 11.84 -18.60
CA PRO A 314 13.55 13.06 -17.89
C PRO A 314 13.36 12.84 -16.39
N ALA A 315 12.72 11.75 -15.98
CA ALA A 315 12.41 11.49 -14.57
C ALA A 315 13.65 11.22 -13.71
N TYR A 316 14.75 10.79 -14.34
CA TYR A 316 16.02 10.45 -13.72
C TYR A 316 17.19 11.32 -14.21
N ALA A 317 16.88 12.45 -14.85
CA ALA A 317 17.90 13.43 -15.20
C ALA A 317 18.54 13.95 -13.89
N PRO A 318 19.88 14.13 -13.86
CA PRO A 318 20.51 14.76 -12.71
C PRO A 318 19.95 16.17 -12.53
N PRO A 319 19.93 16.68 -11.28
CA PRO A 319 19.45 18.02 -11.01
C PRO A 319 20.29 19.03 -11.81
N ARG A 320 19.64 20.09 -12.26
CA ARG A 320 20.31 21.15 -13.03
C ARG A 320 21.18 21.95 -12.07
N LEU A 321 22.48 22.05 -12.38
CA LEU A 321 23.38 22.94 -11.69
C LEU A 321 23.04 24.40 -12.01
N GLU A 322 23.10 25.24 -10.98
CA GLU A 322 22.77 26.65 -11.03
C GLU A 322 23.96 27.52 -10.66
N ALA A 323 23.98 28.75 -11.17
CA ALA A 323 25.09 29.68 -10.98
C ALA A 323 25.07 30.36 -9.59
N SER A 324 23.91 30.40 -8.94
CA SER A 324 23.69 31.10 -7.67
C SER A 324 22.70 30.34 -6.81
N ALA A 325 22.86 30.42 -5.49
CA ALA A 325 21.89 29.89 -4.52
C ALA A 325 20.86 30.94 -4.10
N GLU A 326 20.53 31.88 -4.98
CA GLU A 326 19.42 32.81 -4.73
C GLU A 326 18.11 32.03 -4.69
N LEU A 327 17.30 32.32 -3.67
CA LEU A 327 16.01 31.68 -3.47
C LEU A 327 14.98 32.23 -4.43
N LEU A 328 14.18 31.34 -5.00
CA LEU A 328 13.05 31.68 -5.87
C LEU A 328 11.83 32.07 -5.02
N PRO A 329 10.86 32.82 -5.59
CA PRO A 329 9.59 33.08 -4.90
C PRO A 329 8.92 31.77 -4.45
N GLY A 330 8.54 31.71 -3.17
CA GLY A 330 7.96 30.49 -2.55
C GLY A 330 8.98 29.59 -1.84
N GLU A 331 10.29 29.87 -1.96
CA GLU A 331 11.32 29.20 -1.19
C GLU A 331 11.65 29.97 0.11
N GLU A 332 11.71 29.24 1.21
CA GLU A 332 12.08 29.72 2.55
C GLU A 332 13.57 29.52 2.81
N SER A 333 14.19 30.49 3.49
CA SER A 333 15.61 30.44 3.87
C SER A 333 15.80 29.66 5.17
N ILE A 334 16.83 28.80 5.24
CA ILE A 334 17.11 28.00 6.45
C ILE A 334 18.60 27.88 6.83
N HIS A 335 19.54 28.02 5.87
CA HIS A 335 21.00 27.97 6.09
C HIS A 335 21.47 26.95 7.13
N ALA A 336 21.31 25.65 6.83
CA ALA A 336 21.73 24.56 7.70
C ALA A 336 22.86 23.73 7.07
N ASN A 337 23.93 23.48 7.81
CA ASN A 337 25.07 22.70 7.36
C ASN A 337 24.88 21.22 7.70
N PHE A 338 24.97 20.36 6.69
CA PHE A 338 25.00 18.90 6.81
C PHE A 338 26.46 18.44 6.80
N GLY A 339 26.98 18.15 7.99
CA GLY A 339 28.41 17.90 8.19
C GLY A 339 29.24 19.13 7.78
N ASP A 340 30.42 18.88 7.23
CA ASP A 340 31.33 19.92 6.72
C ASP A 340 31.28 20.07 5.19
N PHE A 341 30.32 19.43 4.51
CA PHE A 341 30.36 19.25 3.06
C PHE A 341 29.16 19.78 2.28
N ALA A 342 28.02 20.06 2.92
CA ALA A 342 26.83 20.55 2.25
C ALA A 342 26.07 21.56 3.10
N GLU A 343 25.53 22.58 2.47
CA GLU A 343 24.65 23.58 3.07
C GLU A 343 23.27 23.47 2.40
N LEU A 344 22.22 23.35 3.21
CA LEU A 344 20.85 23.56 2.78
C LEU A 344 20.54 25.06 2.90
N VAL A 345 20.50 25.73 1.75
CA VAL A 345 20.32 27.18 1.66
C VAL A 345 18.85 27.55 1.92
N GLY A 346 17.94 26.78 1.33
CA GLY A 346 16.50 26.98 1.48
C GLY A 346 15.69 25.78 1.03
N TYR A 347 14.38 25.88 1.17
CA TYR A 347 13.45 24.83 0.80
C TYR A 347 12.08 25.40 0.38
N SER A 348 11.28 24.62 -0.32
CA SER A 348 9.85 24.89 -0.51
C SER A 348 9.03 23.62 -0.33
N ILE A 349 7.81 23.77 0.17
CA ILE A 349 6.86 22.68 0.38
C ILE A 349 5.54 23.05 -0.26
N GLU A 350 5.05 22.20 -1.15
CA GLU A 350 3.78 22.39 -1.86
C GLU A 350 3.01 21.06 -1.97
N PRO A 351 1.68 21.05 -1.80
CA PRO A 351 0.83 22.12 -1.25
C PRO A 351 1.02 22.31 0.27
N GLN A 352 0.54 23.44 0.80
CA GLN A 352 0.51 23.73 2.25
C GLN A 352 -0.66 23.04 2.97
N GLU A 353 -1.59 22.46 2.21
CA GLU A 353 -2.71 21.65 2.67
C GLU A 353 -2.68 20.30 1.96
N LEU A 354 -2.75 19.21 2.72
CA LEU A 354 -2.79 17.85 2.21
C LEU A 354 -4.04 17.11 2.68
N HIS A 355 -4.61 16.32 1.79
CA HIS A 355 -5.55 15.28 2.12
C HIS A 355 -4.87 13.91 2.04
N VAL A 356 -5.53 12.89 2.58
CA VAL A 356 -5.08 11.50 2.37
C VAL A 356 -4.94 11.25 0.87
N TRP A 357 -3.84 10.59 0.47
CA TRP A 357 -3.44 10.32 -0.92
C TRP A 357 -2.83 11.50 -1.69
N ASP A 358 -2.86 12.72 -1.14
CA ASP A 358 -2.11 13.82 -1.73
C ASP A 358 -0.60 13.59 -1.54
N THR A 359 0.19 14.26 -2.37
CA THR A 359 1.64 14.15 -2.37
C THR A 359 2.25 15.52 -2.11
N ALA A 360 3.05 15.63 -1.04
CA ALA A 360 3.90 16.78 -0.79
C ALA A 360 5.08 16.77 -1.75
N ARG A 361 5.30 17.88 -2.44
CA ARG A 361 6.52 18.18 -3.17
C ARG A 361 7.42 19.03 -2.29
N VAL A 362 8.53 18.46 -1.87
CA VAL A 362 9.55 19.14 -1.05
C VAL A 362 10.77 19.42 -1.94
N THR A 363 11.04 20.69 -2.22
CA THR A 363 12.24 21.09 -2.96
C THR A 363 13.30 21.58 -1.99
N LEU A 364 14.51 21.06 -2.11
CA LEU A 364 15.67 21.38 -1.28
C LEU A 364 16.71 22.10 -2.14
N VAL A 365 17.17 23.26 -1.69
CA VAL A 365 18.19 24.06 -2.36
C VAL A 365 19.54 23.78 -1.71
N TRP A 366 20.39 23.03 -2.39
CA TRP A 366 21.70 22.62 -1.88
C TRP A 366 22.81 23.50 -2.42
N ARG A 367 23.79 23.80 -1.55
CA ARG A 367 25.11 24.30 -1.93
C ARG A 367 26.17 23.32 -1.42
N VAL A 368 27.04 22.87 -2.31
CA VAL A 368 28.11 21.92 -1.97
C VAL A 368 29.33 22.69 -1.47
N LEU A 369 29.76 22.38 -0.25
CA LEU A 369 30.91 23.03 0.40
C LEU A 369 32.21 22.25 0.17
N LYS A 370 32.12 20.92 0.14
CA LYS A 370 33.28 20.02 0.06
C LYS A 370 32.94 18.73 -0.67
N HIS A 371 33.93 18.15 -1.34
CA HIS A 371 33.80 16.85 -1.98
C HIS A 371 33.86 15.73 -0.94
N VAL A 372 32.98 14.73 -1.07
CA VAL A 372 32.94 13.53 -0.23
C VAL A 372 33.00 12.26 -1.08
N THR A 373 33.47 11.15 -0.52
CA THR A 373 33.53 9.86 -1.25
C THR A 373 32.35 8.94 -0.95
N ASN A 374 31.66 9.19 0.17
CA ASN A 374 30.50 8.40 0.57
C ASN A 374 29.25 8.87 -0.19
N ASN A 375 28.35 7.93 -0.46
CA ASN A 375 27.02 8.21 -1.01
C ASN A 375 26.00 8.25 0.12
N TYR A 376 25.55 9.45 0.46
CA TYR A 376 24.55 9.66 1.49
C TYR A 376 23.13 9.60 0.88
N THR A 377 22.24 8.94 1.60
CA THR A 377 20.80 8.93 1.36
C THR A 377 20.17 10.14 2.05
N VAL A 378 19.31 10.86 1.33
CA VAL A 378 18.46 11.89 1.91
C VAL A 378 17.10 11.28 2.21
N GLY A 379 16.70 11.32 3.48
CA GLY A 379 15.39 10.87 3.96
C GLY A 379 14.47 12.06 4.20
N VAL A 380 13.32 12.09 3.53
CA VAL A 380 12.26 13.10 3.71
C VAL A 380 11.01 12.40 4.24
N HIS A 381 10.59 12.77 5.44
CA HIS A 381 9.46 12.18 6.14
C HIS A 381 8.35 13.21 6.34
N LEU A 382 7.10 12.80 6.12
CA LEU A 382 5.91 13.51 6.55
C LEU A 382 5.55 13.08 7.96
N LEU A 383 5.65 13.99 8.92
CA LEU A 383 5.29 13.76 10.31
C LEU A 383 3.94 14.40 10.63
N ASP A 384 3.12 13.73 11.43
CA ASP A 384 1.92 14.35 12.04
C ASP A 384 2.30 15.32 13.17
N GLY A 385 1.32 16.00 13.76
CA GLY A 385 1.57 16.91 14.89
C GLY A 385 2.08 16.21 16.16
N ALA A 386 1.96 14.88 16.26
CA ALA A 386 2.57 14.08 17.32
C ALA A 386 4.00 13.62 16.96
N LYS A 387 4.54 14.06 15.82
CA LYS A 387 5.85 13.70 15.24
C LYS A 387 5.97 12.25 14.79
N GLU A 388 4.85 11.58 14.56
CA GLU A 388 4.83 10.21 14.01
C GLU A 388 4.87 10.25 12.47
N PRO A 389 5.66 9.39 11.80
CA PRO A 389 5.77 9.39 10.36
C PRO A 389 4.57 8.73 9.67
N HIS A 390 3.98 9.41 8.68
CA HIS A 390 2.89 8.90 7.83
C HIS A 390 3.21 9.04 6.33
N GLY A 391 4.50 9.07 5.99
CA GLY A 391 4.99 9.09 4.62
C GLY A 391 6.49 9.25 4.63
N VAL A 392 7.19 8.51 3.78
CA VAL A 392 8.65 8.58 3.67
C VAL A 392 9.11 8.35 2.25
N THR A 393 10.09 9.15 1.83
CA THR A 393 10.93 8.85 0.67
C THR A 393 12.39 8.95 1.09
N ALA A 394 13.21 8.01 0.64
CA ALA A 394 14.64 7.98 0.96
C ALA A 394 15.43 7.43 -0.23
N HIS A 395 16.29 8.27 -0.80
CA HIS A 395 17.17 7.88 -1.90
C HIS A 395 18.39 8.80 -1.96
N PHE A 396 19.39 8.44 -2.79
CA PHE A 396 20.45 9.39 -3.11
C PHE A 396 19.87 10.62 -3.82
N PRO A 397 20.49 11.80 -3.69
CA PRO A 397 20.01 13.02 -4.34
C PRO A 397 19.81 12.88 -5.86
N GLY A 398 18.94 13.70 -6.45
CA GLY A 398 18.59 13.62 -7.87
C GLY A 398 17.86 12.33 -8.22
N ARG A 399 16.88 11.92 -7.39
CA ARG A 399 16.12 10.66 -7.53
C ARG A 399 16.98 9.40 -7.69
N GLY A 400 18.15 9.38 -7.05
CA GLY A 400 19.09 8.27 -7.09
C GLY A 400 20.26 8.44 -8.06
N ASN A 401 20.23 9.46 -8.93
CA ASN A 401 21.20 9.62 -10.03
C ASN A 401 22.23 10.74 -9.82
N TYR A 402 22.18 11.45 -8.71
CA TYR A 402 23.16 12.47 -8.35
C TYR A 402 23.69 12.26 -6.94
N ALA A 403 24.28 11.08 -6.73
CA ALA A 403 24.82 10.69 -5.44
C ALA A 403 25.89 11.68 -4.95
N THR A 404 26.02 11.84 -3.63
CA THR A 404 26.90 12.86 -3.02
C THR A 404 28.37 12.73 -3.38
N SER A 405 28.84 11.54 -3.80
CA SER A 405 30.21 11.37 -4.34
C SER A 405 30.45 12.01 -5.70
N LEU A 406 29.40 12.44 -6.39
CA LEU A 406 29.48 13.16 -7.67
C LEU A 406 29.51 14.69 -7.49
N TRP A 407 29.24 15.17 -6.27
CA TRP A 407 29.14 16.60 -5.97
C TRP A 407 30.50 17.28 -6.02
N GLN A 408 30.55 18.44 -6.68
CA GLN A 408 31.74 19.29 -6.72
C GLN A 408 31.57 20.51 -5.82
N PRO A 409 32.61 20.92 -5.06
CA PRO A 409 32.56 22.14 -4.27
C PRO A 409 32.15 23.34 -5.12
N GLY A 410 31.16 24.10 -4.66
CA GLY A 410 30.57 25.23 -5.38
C GLY A 410 29.34 24.88 -6.21
N ASP A 411 29.02 23.59 -6.40
CA ASP A 411 27.75 23.20 -7.02
C ASP A 411 26.58 23.76 -6.22
N VAL A 412 25.61 24.33 -6.94
CA VAL A 412 24.31 24.72 -6.40
C VAL A 412 23.24 24.05 -7.24
N PHE A 413 22.27 23.41 -6.60
CA PHE A 413 21.18 22.76 -7.32
C PHE A 413 19.93 22.61 -6.45
N ARG A 414 18.80 22.44 -7.13
CA ARG A 414 17.51 22.13 -6.51
C ARG A 414 17.21 20.65 -6.68
N ASP A 415 16.83 19.99 -5.60
CA ASP A 415 16.44 18.59 -5.60
C ASP A 415 15.05 18.44 -5.01
N THR A 416 14.17 17.73 -5.73
CA THR A 416 12.74 17.68 -5.43
C THR A 416 12.32 16.26 -5.06
N TYR A 417 11.73 16.15 -3.87
CA TYR A 417 11.25 14.92 -3.25
C TYR A 417 9.72 14.91 -3.26
N GLU A 418 9.14 13.79 -3.66
CA GLU A 418 7.69 13.57 -3.64
C GLU A 418 7.37 12.58 -2.52
N VAL A 419 6.58 13.03 -1.53
CA VAL A 419 6.21 12.24 -0.35
C VAL A 419 4.69 12.17 -0.27
N ALA A 420 4.13 10.98 -0.47
CA ALA A 420 2.68 10.77 -0.38
C ALA A 420 2.25 10.64 1.08
N LEU A 421 1.11 11.26 1.43
CA LEU A 421 0.48 11.07 2.73
C LEU A 421 -0.22 9.70 2.76
N GLU A 422 0.27 8.81 3.62
CA GLU A 422 -0.20 7.44 3.71
C GLU A 422 -1.62 7.32 4.29
N PRO A 423 -2.37 6.26 3.95
CA PRO A 423 -3.74 6.06 4.44
C PRO A 423 -3.87 5.90 5.95
N SER A 424 -2.80 5.48 6.62
CA SER A 424 -2.70 5.40 8.08
C SER A 424 -2.87 6.76 8.75
N ALA A 425 -2.56 7.87 8.06
CA ALA A 425 -2.74 9.22 8.56
C ALA A 425 -4.21 9.55 8.86
N ARG A 426 -5.18 8.81 8.29
CA ARG A 426 -6.62 9.09 8.43
C ARG A 426 -7.09 9.15 9.88
N GLU A 427 -6.48 8.37 10.77
CA GLU A 427 -6.80 8.35 12.21
C GLU A 427 -6.20 9.54 12.96
N ARG A 428 -5.35 10.33 12.31
CA ARG A 428 -4.65 11.49 12.88
C ARG A 428 -5.16 12.83 12.36
N LEU A 429 -6.17 12.83 11.49
CA LEU A 429 -6.73 14.05 10.90
C LEU A 429 -7.78 14.71 11.81
N PRO A 430 -7.86 16.05 11.85
CA PRO A 430 -6.90 16.99 11.25
C PRO A 430 -5.57 17.04 12.03
N SER A 431 -4.48 17.39 11.36
CA SER A 431 -3.13 17.44 11.96
C SER A 431 -2.29 18.60 11.43
N LEU A 432 -1.42 19.15 12.26
CA LEU A 432 -0.35 20.05 11.82
C LEU A 432 0.87 19.22 11.42
N GLY A 433 0.96 18.90 10.14
CA GLY A 433 2.08 18.14 9.60
C GLY A 433 3.37 18.94 9.52
N GLN A 434 4.50 18.24 9.53
CA GLN A 434 5.84 18.80 9.39
C GLN A 434 6.74 17.88 8.57
N ILE A 435 7.74 18.44 7.87
CA ILE A 435 8.75 17.64 7.18
C ILE A 435 9.93 17.37 8.12
N LYS A 436 10.34 16.11 8.25
CA LYS A 436 11.63 15.74 8.83
C LYS A 436 12.60 15.37 7.71
N LEU A 437 13.72 16.08 7.65
CA LEU A 437 14.82 15.87 6.71
C LEU A 437 16.01 15.25 7.44
N SER A 438 16.56 14.17 6.90
CA SER A 438 17.77 13.53 7.42
C SER A 438 18.72 13.15 6.29
N MET A 439 20.01 12.98 6.61
CA MET A 439 21.00 12.48 5.66
C MET A 439 21.85 11.40 6.34
N TYR A 440 22.01 10.23 5.73
CA TYR A 440 22.69 9.10 6.36
C TYR A 440 23.38 8.16 5.35
N CYS A 441 24.36 7.37 5.81
CA CYS A 441 25.07 6.40 4.98
C CYS A 441 24.52 4.97 5.17
N TYR A 442 24.12 4.30 4.07
CA TYR A 442 23.66 2.90 4.09
C TYR A 442 24.83 1.92 3.86
N PRO A 443 24.92 0.75 4.53
CA PRO A 443 23.93 0.12 5.42
C PRO A 443 24.08 0.42 6.92
N ALA A 444 25.07 1.22 7.32
CA ALA A 444 25.34 1.49 8.74
C ALA A 444 24.31 2.42 9.40
N GLU A 445 23.49 3.14 8.61
CA GLU A 445 22.54 4.18 9.06
C GLU A 445 23.20 5.22 9.96
N GLU A 446 24.46 5.55 9.68
CA GLU A 446 25.17 6.65 10.35
C GLU A 446 24.64 7.98 9.79
N TYR A 447 23.93 8.72 10.64
CA TYR A 447 23.35 10.02 10.32
C TYR A 447 24.41 11.12 10.34
N VAL A 448 24.28 12.05 9.39
CA VAL A 448 25.10 13.26 9.29
C VAL A 448 24.58 14.27 10.32
N LEU A 449 25.49 14.78 11.15
CA LEU A 449 25.18 15.85 12.09
C LEU A 449 24.83 17.14 11.34
N ILE A 450 23.78 17.81 11.78
CA ILE A 450 23.29 19.06 11.20
C ILE A 450 23.58 20.20 12.17
N THR A 451 24.11 21.31 11.67
CA THR A 451 24.35 22.53 12.45
C THR A 451 23.74 23.76 11.78
N ASP A 452 23.43 24.80 12.55
CA ASP A 452 23.06 26.10 12.00
C ASP A 452 24.28 26.87 11.45
N SER A 453 24.06 28.13 11.02
CA SER A 453 25.11 29.02 10.53
C SER A 453 26.14 29.43 11.58
N ASP A 454 25.77 29.39 12.86
CA ASP A 454 26.60 29.76 14.00
C ASP A 454 27.38 28.56 14.56
N GLY A 455 27.15 27.36 14.01
CA GLY A 455 27.77 26.10 14.42
C GLY A 455 27.06 25.39 15.57
N THR A 456 25.86 25.83 15.96
CA THR A 456 25.03 25.15 16.95
C THR A 456 24.50 23.86 16.37
N SER A 457 24.62 22.76 17.11
CA SER A 457 24.07 21.47 16.71
C SER A 457 22.53 21.48 16.71
N LEU A 458 21.95 21.11 15.57
CA LEU A 458 20.51 20.87 15.39
C LEU A 458 20.13 19.38 15.53
N GLY A 459 21.12 18.50 15.70
CA GLY A 459 20.92 17.06 15.82
C GLY A 459 21.18 16.28 14.52
N ASP A 460 20.55 15.12 14.39
CA ASP A 460 20.67 14.19 13.25
C ASP A 460 19.56 14.37 12.19
N ALA A 461 18.63 15.29 12.42
CA ALA A 461 17.54 15.63 11.52
C ALA A 461 17.13 17.10 11.64
N LEU A 462 16.68 17.67 10.53
CA LEU A 462 16.17 19.03 10.42
C LEU A 462 14.65 18.97 10.21
N TYR A 463 13.90 19.84 10.90
CA TYR A 463 12.45 19.89 10.81
C TYR A 463 12.03 21.13 10.04
N LEU A 464 11.34 20.95 8.91
CA LEU A 464 11.07 21.98 7.92
C LEU A 464 9.56 22.22 7.76
N GLY A 465 9.20 23.50 7.66
CA GLY A 465 7.85 23.96 7.41
C GLY A 465 6.79 23.44 8.37
N ARG A 466 5.55 23.80 8.06
CA ARG A 466 4.32 23.32 8.70
C ARG A 466 3.24 23.25 7.63
N MET A 467 2.40 22.23 7.64
CA MET A 467 1.37 22.04 6.62
C MET A 467 0.10 21.44 7.25
N LYS A 468 -1.07 21.87 6.81
CA LYS A 468 -2.34 21.35 7.34
C LYS A 468 -2.66 20.01 6.70
N TRP A 469 -3.04 19.02 7.50
CA TRP A 469 -3.58 17.77 7.01
C TRP A 469 -5.07 17.73 7.32
N LEU A 470 -5.90 17.60 6.29
CA LEU A 470 -7.34 17.71 6.40
C LEU A 470 -8.06 16.43 5.95
N PRO A 471 -9.21 16.09 6.55
CA PRO A 471 -10.09 15.06 6.02
C PRO A 471 -10.61 15.48 4.63
N GLY A 472 -10.53 14.58 3.64
CA GLY A 472 -10.97 14.87 2.26
C GLY A 472 -12.41 15.39 2.18
N THR A 473 -12.66 16.35 1.28
CA THR A 473 -13.93 17.07 1.05
C THR A 473 -15.12 16.20 0.60
N ASN A 474 -15.02 14.87 0.65
CA ASN A 474 -16.08 13.94 0.25
C ASN A 474 -17.00 13.53 1.42
N THR A 475 -16.80 14.05 2.61
CA THR A 475 -17.88 14.10 3.58
C THR A 475 -18.86 15.15 3.05
N PRO A 476 -20.14 14.82 2.78
CA PRO A 476 -21.15 15.85 2.59
C PRO A 476 -20.97 16.84 3.75
N PRO A 477 -21.02 18.17 3.53
CA PRO A 477 -21.09 19.09 4.67
C PRO A 477 -22.12 18.48 5.60
N ALA A 478 -21.71 18.14 6.82
CA ALA A 478 -22.63 17.64 7.83
C ALA A 478 -23.81 18.60 7.76
N GLN A 479 -25.00 18.06 7.47
CA GLN A 479 -26.17 18.89 7.20
C GLN A 479 -26.21 19.94 8.31
N ALA A 480 -26.18 21.22 7.92
CA ALA A 480 -26.38 22.34 8.83
C ALA A 480 -27.62 22.00 9.68
N GLY A 481 -27.38 21.69 10.96
CA GLY A 481 -28.31 20.93 11.80
C GLY A 481 -27.68 19.83 12.66
N SER A 482 -26.38 19.90 12.97
CA SER A 482 -25.91 19.41 14.27
C SER A 482 -26.63 20.25 15.34
N ASP A 483 -27.29 19.62 16.32
CA ASP A 483 -27.85 20.33 17.46
C ASP A 483 -26.67 20.97 18.21
N VAL A 484 -26.45 22.28 18.01
CA VAL A 484 -25.42 23.05 18.72
C VAL A 484 -25.74 22.96 20.20
N LEU A 485 -24.89 22.30 20.98
CA LEU A 485 -25.09 22.13 22.41
C LEU A 485 -24.72 23.42 23.15
N LEU A 486 -23.58 24.00 22.79
CA LEU A 486 -23.01 25.17 23.44
C LEU A 486 -22.22 26.02 22.43
N THR A 487 -22.23 27.34 22.61
CA THR A 487 -21.32 28.26 21.89
C THR A 487 -20.25 28.77 22.84
N LEU A 488 -19.00 28.78 22.41
CA LEU A 488 -17.85 29.26 23.19
C LEU A 488 -17.18 30.44 22.47
N GLY A 489 -17.29 31.62 23.07
CA GLY A 489 -16.95 32.88 22.44
C GLY A 489 -17.84 33.13 21.22
N ASP A 490 -17.27 33.75 20.18
CA ASP A 490 -17.90 33.92 18.87
C ASP A 490 -17.28 32.97 17.82
N GLU A 491 -16.46 32.01 18.27
CA GLU A 491 -15.51 31.27 17.42
C GLU A 491 -15.85 29.78 17.31
N LEU A 492 -16.34 29.15 18.38
CA LEU A 492 -16.50 27.70 18.47
C LEU A 492 -17.92 27.30 18.85
N GLU A 493 -18.45 26.26 18.21
CA GLU A 493 -19.69 25.60 18.58
C GLU A 493 -19.40 24.16 18.98
N LEU A 494 -19.82 23.76 20.18
CA LEU A 494 -19.74 22.36 20.62
C LEU A 494 -20.98 21.62 20.10
N THR A 495 -20.77 20.65 19.22
CA THR A 495 -21.85 19.93 18.54
C THR A 495 -22.02 18.49 19.01
N SER A 496 -21.00 17.94 19.68
CA SER A 496 -21.09 16.64 20.34
C SER A 496 -20.22 16.60 21.58
N LEU A 497 -20.79 16.05 22.65
CA LEU A 497 -20.11 15.72 23.90
C LEU A 497 -20.48 14.28 24.26
N HIS A 498 -19.47 13.42 24.38
CA HIS A 498 -19.67 12.02 24.73
C HIS A 498 -18.72 11.62 25.85
N VAL A 499 -19.26 11.00 26.89
CA VAL A 499 -18.50 10.49 28.03
C VAL A 499 -18.44 8.97 27.94
N ALA A 500 -17.23 8.43 27.78
CA ALA A 500 -17.05 6.99 27.76
C ALA A 500 -17.15 6.43 29.19
N ASN A 501 -18.09 5.48 29.41
CA ASN A 501 -18.30 4.78 30.68
C ASN A 501 -18.55 5.70 31.89
N PRO A 502 -19.76 6.26 32.08
CA PRO A 502 -20.05 7.17 33.20
C PRO A 502 -20.05 6.50 34.59
N THR A 503 -19.87 5.18 34.67
CA THR A 503 -19.74 4.44 35.94
C THR A 503 -18.27 4.10 36.18
N LEU A 504 -17.51 5.04 36.73
CA LEU A 504 -16.08 4.88 37.01
C LEU A 504 -15.84 4.43 38.46
N LEU A 505 -14.76 3.69 38.65
CA LEU A 505 -14.18 3.45 39.98
C LEU A 505 -13.07 4.46 40.24
N PRO A 506 -12.82 4.86 41.51
CA PRO A 506 -11.64 5.64 41.87
C PRO A 506 -10.34 5.01 41.32
N GLY A 507 -9.45 5.83 40.78
CA GLY A 507 -8.22 5.38 40.12
C GLY A 507 -8.34 5.06 38.63
N GLN A 508 -9.51 5.28 38.00
CA GLN A 508 -9.71 5.17 36.55
C GLN A 508 -9.68 6.53 35.85
N ASP A 509 -9.41 6.54 34.55
CA ASP A 509 -9.49 7.74 33.71
C ASP A 509 -10.91 7.91 33.15
N LEU A 510 -11.46 9.11 33.32
CA LEU A 510 -12.63 9.58 32.59
C LEU A 510 -12.20 10.08 31.21
N VAL A 511 -12.76 9.49 30.16
CA VAL A 511 -12.50 9.88 28.76
C VAL A 511 -13.71 10.63 28.22
N ILE A 512 -13.48 11.86 27.76
CA ILE A 512 -14.50 12.78 27.26
C ILE A 512 -14.14 13.13 25.82
N ASP A 513 -15.02 12.79 24.89
CA ASP A 513 -14.87 13.11 23.47
C ASP A 513 -15.74 14.32 23.13
N LEU A 514 -15.11 15.37 22.61
CA LEU A 514 -15.73 16.63 22.21
C LEU A 514 -15.60 16.81 20.70
N THR A 515 -16.65 17.29 20.04
CA THR A 515 -16.62 17.70 18.62
C THR A 515 -16.99 19.17 18.53
N TRP A 516 -16.10 19.93 17.89
CA TRP A 516 -16.20 21.37 17.71
C TRP A 516 -16.40 21.70 16.24
N ASP A 517 -17.40 22.53 15.95
CA ASP A 517 -17.53 23.22 14.67
C ASP A 517 -16.93 24.62 14.81
N VAL A 518 -16.07 24.99 13.88
CA VAL A 518 -15.38 26.29 13.89
C VAL A 518 -16.20 27.29 13.08
N VAL A 519 -16.77 28.29 13.76
CA VAL A 519 -17.63 29.31 13.14
C VAL A 519 -16.81 30.50 12.67
N LYS A 520 -15.79 30.87 13.45
CA LYS A 520 -14.81 31.92 13.13
C LYS A 520 -13.42 31.39 13.47
N ALA A 521 -12.44 31.72 12.62
CA ALA A 521 -11.04 31.36 12.87
C ALA A 521 -10.60 31.89 14.25
N PRO A 522 -10.14 31.01 15.16
CA PRO A 522 -9.55 31.43 16.42
C PRO A 522 -8.33 32.31 16.19
N GLU A 523 -8.25 33.44 16.90
CA GLU A 523 -7.10 34.36 16.77
C GLU A 523 -5.85 33.85 17.52
N ARG A 524 -6.00 32.78 18.31
CA ARG A 524 -5.00 32.22 19.23
C ARG A 524 -5.21 30.73 19.50
N ASP A 525 -4.18 30.09 20.02
CA ASP A 525 -4.23 28.70 20.47
C ASP A 525 -4.90 28.59 21.84
N TYR A 526 -5.88 27.72 21.99
CA TYR A 526 -6.66 27.54 23.20
C TYR A 526 -6.35 26.22 23.91
N ASN A 527 -6.54 26.25 25.23
CA ASN A 527 -6.55 25.07 26.09
C ASN A 527 -7.98 24.72 26.51
N VAL A 528 -8.25 23.42 26.64
CA VAL A 528 -9.45 22.87 27.27
C VAL A 528 -9.06 22.45 28.69
N PHE A 529 -9.79 22.94 29.68
CA PHE A 529 -9.68 22.46 31.06
C PHE A 529 -10.83 21.53 31.40
N ALA A 530 -10.55 20.55 32.27
CA ALA A 530 -11.55 19.73 32.95
C ALA A 530 -11.26 19.74 34.44
N HIS A 531 -12.22 20.22 35.23
CA HIS A 531 -12.14 20.27 36.67
C HIS A 531 -13.14 19.30 37.29
N LEU A 532 -12.68 18.53 38.27
CA LEU A 532 -13.54 17.76 39.16
C LEU A 532 -13.85 18.63 40.38
N VAL A 533 -15.12 18.96 40.58
CA VAL A 533 -15.59 19.79 41.69
C VAL A 533 -16.46 18.97 42.65
N ASP A 534 -16.38 19.27 43.94
CA ASP A 534 -17.21 18.65 44.96
C ASP A 534 -18.59 19.33 45.09
N SER A 535 -19.45 18.79 45.97
CA SER A 535 -20.78 19.36 46.26
C SER A 535 -20.79 20.81 46.78
N GLN A 536 -19.64 21.36 47.18
CA GLN A 536 -19.48 22.75 47.62
C GLN A 536 -18.92 23.64 46.50
N GLY A 537 -18.71 23.09 45.30
CA GLY A 537 -18.11 23.79 44.15
C GLY A 537 -16.60 23.95 44.25
N VAL A 538 -15.94 23.25 45.18
CA VAL A 538 -14.48 23.31 45.33
C VAL A 538 -13.83 22.33 44.36
N GLN A 539 -12.88 22.82 43.56
CA GLN A 539 -12.07 21.97 42.69
C GLN A 539 -11.19 21.03 43.53
N VAL A 540 -11.42 19.73 43.39
CA VAL A 540 -10.65 18.67 44.08
C VAL A 540 -9.61 18.02 43.16
N ASN A 541 -9.80 18.11 41.84
CA ASN A 541 -8.81 17.69 40.84
C ASN A 541 -9.04 18.43 39.51
N GLY A 542 -8.08 18.40 38.59
CA GLY A 542 -8.28 18.90 37.23
C GLY A 542 -7.10 18.64 36.30
N ASN A 543 -7.34 18.82 35.00
CA ASN A 543 -6.32 18.76 33.97
C ASN A 543 -6.63 19.77 32.86
N ASP A 544 -5.57 20.40 32.35
CA ASP A 544 -5.63 21.36 31.26
C ASP A 544 -4.79 20.82 30.11
N GLN A 545 -5.37 20.80 28.92
CA GLN A 545 -4.71 20.29 27.72
C GLN A 545 -4.89 21.27 26.57
N PRO A 546 -3.86 21.52 25.74
CA PRO A 546 -4.07 22.18 24.47
C PRO A 546 -5.17 21.48 23.67
N MET A 547 -5.95 22.26 22.91
CA MET A 547 -6.91 21.67 21.97
C MET A 547 -6.21 20.66 21.05
N THR A 548 -6.90 19.55 20.74
CA THR A 548 -6.35 18.35 20.07
C THR A 548 -5.06 17.76 20.69
N GLY A 549 -4.75 18.07 21.95
CA GLY A 549 -3.48 17.68 22.57
C GLY A 549 -2.27 18.41 21.99
N GLY A 550 -2.48 19.48 21.23
CA GLY A 550 -1.45 20.27 20.55
C GLY A 550 -1.05 19.73 19.17
N ILE A 551 -1.67 18.64 18.71
CA ILE A 551 -1.39 18.02 17.40
C ILE A 551 -1.88 18.89 16.24
N TYR A 552 -2.98 19.62 16.44
CA TYR A 552 -3.54 20.60 15.51
C TYR A 552 -3.98 21.84 16.31
N PRO A 553 -3.07 22.84 16.47
CA PRO A 553 -3.32 24.03 17.27
C PRO A 553 -4.52 24.84 16.78
N SER A 554 -5.32 25.40 17.70
CA SER A 554 -6.60 26.04 17.35
C SER A 554 -6.46 27.34 16.57
N GLY A 555 -5.35 28.06 16.71
CA GLY A 555 -5.07 29.26 15.91
C GLY A 555 -4.86 28.98 14.42
N LEU A 556 -4.81 27.70 14.01
CA LEU A 556 -4.73 27.30 12.60
C LEU A 556 -6.08 26.88 12.02
N TRP A 557 -7.12 26.82 12.84
CA TRP A 557 -8.44 26.36 12.41
C TRP A 557 -9.12 27.41 11.53
N GLU A 558 -9.86 26.94 10.54
CA GLU A 558 -10.61 27.79 9.62
C GLU A 558 -12.13 27.63 9.81
N PRO A 559 -12.94 28.65 9.44
CA PRO A 559 -14.38 28.52 9.46
C PRO A 559 -14.85 27.32 8.63
N GLY A 560 -15.65 26.44 9.24
CA GLY A 560 -16.12 25.19 8.66
C GLY A 560 -15.29 23.96 9.02
N ASP A 561 -14.16 24.10 9.71
CA ASP A 561 -13.43 22.97 10.27
C ASP A 561 -14.29 22.25 11.33
N VAL A 562 -14.27 20.90 11.28
CA VAL A 562 -14.86 20.03 12.30
C VAL A 562 -13.72 19.32 13.03
N VAL A 563 -13.53 19.62 14.31
CA VAL A 563 -12.38 19.15 15.09
C VAL A 563 -12.83 18.32 16.27
N THR A 564 -12.28 17.11 16.39
CA THR A 564 -12.51 16.24 17.55
C THR A 564 -11.38 16.40 18.57
N HIS A 565 -11.72 16.47 19.85
CA HIS A 565 -10.79 16.50 20.98
C HIS A 565 -11.18 15.45 22.01
N THR A 566 -10.26 14.54 22.32
CA THR A 566 -10.43 13.58 23.42
C THR A 566 -9.68 14.09 24.64
N HIS A 567 -10.43 14.45 25.68
CA HIS A 567 -9.90 14.86 26.97
C HIS A 567 -9.83 13.66 27.93
N ARG A 568 -8.75 13.56 28.70
CA ARG A 568 -8.56 12.51 29.72
C ARG A 568 -8.36 13.13 31.09
N LEU A 569 -9.29 12.85 31.99
CA LEU A 569 -9.24 13.29 33.39
C LEU A 569 -9.05 12.08 34.30
N SER A 570 -7.89 11.98 34.95
CA SER A 570 -7.63 10.90 35.92
C SER A 570 -8.39 11.16 37.21
N ILE A 571 -9.15 10.17 37.69
CA ILE A 571 -9.91 10.28 38.94
C ILE A 571 -9.06 9.72 40.09
N PRO A 572 -8.67 10.52 41.10
CA PRO A 572 -7.83 10.05 42.20
C PRO A 572 -8.47 8.89 42.97
N ALA A 573 -7.65 7.91 43.35
CA ALA A 573 -8.11 6.69 44.03
C ALA A 573 -8.51 6.92 45.49
N ASP A 574 -8.04 8.01 46.09
CA ASP A 574 -8.22 8.40 47.49
C ASP A 574 -9.35 9.43 47.69
N LEU A 575 -10.14 9.73 46.65
CA LEU A 575 -11.29 10.61 46.78
C LEU A 575 -12.30 10.06 47.80
N PRO A 576 -12.77 10.91 48.75
CA PRO A 576 -13.86 10.54 49.64
C PRO A 576 -15.11 10.14 48.86
N THR A 577 -15.92 9.24 49.43
CA THR A 577 -17.24 8.93 48.89
C THR A 577 -18.12 10.18 48.88
N GLY A 578 -18.70 10.47 47.73
CA GLY A 578 -19.61 11.60 47.52
C GLY A 578 -19.95 11.77 46.05
N ASP A 579 -20.79 12.77 45.77
CA ASP A 579 -21.10 13.19 44.41
C ASP A 579 -20.12 14.27 43.98
N TYR A 580 -19.54 14.10 42.79
CA TYR A 580 -18.64 15.06 42.18
C TYR A 580 -19.15 15.44 40.80
N GLU A 581 -18.92 16.67 40.38
CA GLU A 581 -19.28 17.14 39.06
C GLU A 581 -18.01 17.42 38.25
N VAL A 582 -18.04 17.05 36.97
CA VAL A 582 -16.99 17.42 36.03
C VAL A 582 -17.46 18.64 35.25
N VAL A 583 -16.72 19.73 35.36
CA VAL A 583 -16.95 20.96 34.60
C VAL A 583 -15.81 21.20 33.63
N MET A 584 -16.12 21.65 32.43
CA MET A 584 -15.14 21.93 31.39
C MET A 584 -15.30 23.34 30.82
N GLY A 585 -14.24 23.84 30.21
CA GLY A 585 -14.26 25.11 29.49
C GLY A 585 -13.02 25.31 28.64
N VAL A 586 -12.99 26.43 27.93
CA VAL A 586 -11.93 26.79 26.99
C VAL A 586 -11.34 28.13 27.39
N TYR A 587 -10.02 28.25 27.34
CA TYR A 587 -9.33 29.48 27.70
C TYR A 587 -8.07 29.71 26.88
N ASP A 588 -7.65 30.96 26.82
CA ASP A 588 -6.35 31.33 26.28
C ASP A 588 -5.25 31.10 27.32
N PRO A 589 -4.27 30.20 27.05
CA PRO A 589 -3.19 29.92 27.99
C PRO A 589 -2.22 31.09 28.21
N VAL A 590 -2.18 32.08 27.31
CA VAL A 590 -1.31 33.25 27.43
C VAL A 590 -1.91 34.30 28.38
N THR A 591 -3.20 34.61 28.23
CA THR A 591 -3.87 35.62 29.05
C THR A 591 -4.59 35.05 30.27
N GLY A 592 -4.91 33.76 30.27
CA GLY A 592 -5.75 33.09 31.26
C GLY A 592 -7.25 33.36 31.09
N GLU A 593 -7.65 34.10 30.04
CA GLU A 593 -9.04 34.48 29.79
C GLU A 593 -9.86 33.27 29.29
N ARG A 594 -10.97 32.98 29.97
CA ARG A 594 -11.93 31.93 29.56
C ARG A 594 -12.92 32.46 28.52
N LEU A 595 -13.18 31.68 27.48
CA LEU A 595 -14.20 31.99 26.49
C LEU A 595 -15.60 31.92 27.12
N ALA A 596 -16.42 32.93 26.86
CA ALA A 596 -17.81 32.95 27.32
C ALA A 596 -18.58 31.75 26.78
N VAL A 597 -19.24 30.98 27.65
CA VAL A 597 -20.01 29.79 27.27
C VAL A 597 -21.49 30.16 27.26
N ARG A 598 -22.18 29.88 26.15
CA ARG A 598 -23.63 30.10 26.00
C ARG A 598 -24.36 28.79 25.74
N ASP A 599 -25.54 28.62 26.33
CA ASP A 599 -26.45 27.50 26.05
C ASP A 599 -27.19 27.66 24.71
N GLU A 600 -27.98 26.65 24.33
CA GLU A 600 -28.79 26.64 23.09
C GLU A 600 -29.78 27.83 23.00
N LEU A 601 -30.13 28.43 24.14
CA LEU A 601 -31.04 29.58 24.24
C LEU A 601 -30.28 30.92 24.24
N GLY A 602 -28.95 30.90 24.20
CA GLY A 602 -28.06 32.07 24.19
C GLY A 602 -27.74 32.63 25.58
N ASN A 603 -28.13 31.96 26.66
CA ASN A 603 -27.83 32.39 28.03
C ASN A 603 -26.36 32.09 28.38
N GLU A 604 -25.67 33.04 29.00
CA GLU A 604 -24.31 32.82 29.49
C GLU A 604 -24.30 31.90 30.72
N LEU A 605 -23.44 30.89 30.70
CA LEU A 605 -23.20 29.99 31.81
C LEU A 605 -22.19 30.59 32.81
N PRO A 606 -22.34 30.31 34.11
CA PRO A 606 -21.43 30.82 35.14
C PRO A 606 -20.00 30.31 34.94
N ASP A 607 -19.04 31.11 35.40
CA ASP A 607 -17.59 30.84 35.37
C ASP A 607 -17.01 30.48 33.99
N ASN A 608 -17.73 30.79 32.92
CA ASN A 608 -17.36 30.46 31.55
C ASN A 608 -17.02 28.96 31.40
N SER A 609 -17.86 28.12 32.00
CA SER A 609 -17.71 26.66 32.00
C SER A 609 -19.07 25.98 31.86
N PHE A 610 -19.06 24.69 31.49
CA PHE A 610 -20.25 23.87 31.34
C PHE A 610 -20.10 22.53 32.07
N PRO A 611 -21.18 22.01 32.66
CA PRO A 611 -21.17 20.70 33.29
C PRO A 611 -21.16 19.58 32.23
N VAL A 612 -20.43 18.50 32.51
CA VAL A 612 -20.25 17.35 31.61
C VAL A 612 -20.95 16.12 32.14
N VAL A 613 -20.67 15.73 33.38
CA VAL A 613 -21.24 14.55 34.03
C VAL A 613 -21.10 14.64 35.54
N THR A 614 -22.08 14.09 36.27
CA THR A 614 -21.98 13.86 37.72
C THR A 614 -21.49 12.44 37.98
N LEU A 615 -20.42 12.32 38.74
CA LEU A 615 -19.83 11.05 39.18
C LEU A 615 -20.32 10.71 40.59
N ASP A 616 -21.05 9.61 40.70
CA ASP A 616 -21.46 9.01 41.98
C ASP A 616 -20.39 8.01 42.43
N LEU A 617 -19.59 8.40 43.43
CA LEU A 617 -18.56 7.54 44.03
C LEU A 617 -19.05 6.81 45.29
N HIS A 618 -20.37 6.63 45.48
CA HIS A 618 -20.89 5.78 46.54
C HIS A 618 -20.64 4.30 46.26
N PRO A 619 -20.25 3.50 47.28
CA PRO A 619 -20.06 2.08 47.10
C PRO A 619 -21.40 1.42 46.72
N LYS A 620 -21.53 0.99 45.45
CA LYS A 620 -22.68 0.18 45.01
C LYS A 620 -22.69 -1.11 45.83
N ARG A 621 -23.68 -1.26 46.72
CA ARG A 621 -23.90 -2.51 47.48
C ARG A 621 -24.17 -3.64 46.50
N VAL A 622 -23.19 -4.52 46.29
CA VAL A 622 -23.41 -5.81 45.62
C VAL A 622 -24.28 -6.66 46.54
N PHE A 623 -25.51 -6.93 46.12
CA PHE A 623 -26.41 -7.83 46.85
C PHE A 623 -25.94 -9.26 46.61
N ILE A 624 -25.25 -9.85 47.58
CA ILE A 624 -24.97 -11.30 47.58
C ILE A 624 -26.18 -11.97 48.25
N PRO A 625 -27.01 -12.78 47.53
CA PRO A 625 -28.11 -13.50 48.16
C PRO A 625 -27.53 -14.48 49.20
N SER A 626 -28.09 -14.43 50.40
CA SER A 626 -27.66 -15.24 51.53
C SER A 626 -27.83 -16.74 51.24
N VAL A 627 -26.72 -17.47 51.20
CA VAL A 627 -26.71 -18.93 51.20
C VAL A 627 -27.18 -19.40 52.58
N ARG A 628 -28.39 -19.98 52.67
CA ARG A 628 -28.83 -20.74 53.84
C ARG A 628 -27.94 -21.98 53.98
N VAL A 629 -27.00 -21.94 54.91
CA VAL A 629 -26.24 -23.13 55.34
C VAL A 629 -27.19 -24.02 56.15
N GLN A 630 -27.62 -25.14 55.57
CA GLN A 630 -28.18 -26.25 56.33
C GLN A 630 -27.07 -26.84 57.21
N LYS A 631 -27.22 -26.79 58.53
CA LYS A 631 -26.38 -27.55 59.45
C LYS A 631 -26.65 -29.05 59.23
N PRO A 632 -25.62 -29.90 59.08
CA PRO A 632 -25.78 -31.34 59.19
C PRO A 632 -26.09 -31.71 60.65
N GLN A 633 -27.15 -32.50 60.87
CA GLN A 633 -27.35 -33.23 62.11
C GLN A 633 -26.30 -34.34 62.20
N ASN A 634 -25.45 -34.28 63.23
CA ASN A 634 -24.59 -35.40 63.62
C ASN A 634 -25.40 -36.33 64.54
N GLN A 635 -25.68 -37.56 64.07
CA GLN A 635 -25.27 -38.84 64.68
C GLN A 635 -25.93 -40.01 63.94
#